data_AF-A0A812NI07-F1
#
_entry.id   AF-A0A812NI07-F1
#
_cell.length_a   1.000
_cell.length_b   1.000
_cell.length_c   1.000
_cell.angle_alpha   90.00
_cell.angle_beta   90.00
_cell.angle_gamma   90.00
#
_symmetry.space_group_name_H-M   'P 1'
#
loop_
_entity.id
_entity.type
_entity.pdbx_description
1 polymer ?
#
loop_
_entity_poly.entity_id
_entity_poly.type
_entity_poly.pdbx_seq_one_letter_code
_entity_poly.pdbx_strand_id
1 'polypeptide(L)'
;MTSFSRRAFWLLAALQTVQIHAAETSATQASQIEEISVVASRIAAPVRTVPSAISVIEIEDIQLGRAQLGLDESLGRVPGVFAQNRYNYAQDLRIAVRGFGARANFGIRGLKIYADGIPSTTADGQSGIDDVDIGSLQRMEIVRGPAAALYGSAAGGVIALYTEDGPETPFLQTAVTVGEDQQRKYQLKAGGQYDRLNYLVSLSDLEFDGYRDNARVESRQFNSKFVYSLDEGELTLIANLVDSPQADDAGGITAAQTAADPRSAQARNLSSNAGEALDQQKLALRYTRPLSDNLDLSVRNYYVWRDFEAFLPIGTHIPFVADDGVVEFDRFFYGGGVQLAATNTLFGLANTAIFGLDVDRQEDDRQRFLNNAGAKGTLTFDQLEEATTVGFFVRNETALSDQLTLVLGLRYDDIELTVDDKFLANADQSSELNFEQWSPMAGLSWTLSDQMTLYANYATSFETPTFTELASPARTLSVSLGGFNDVNPQEAESFEIGLKGDGFEQRLAFELAAYQISVEDEITSVEDIGNRAFFENADTDRQGFELSAVASFSDSLRLSLAYTYADYEFEAFDGSPEFEGNALPGLPEHQVFAELSYRHSNGFYAVGDVLYMDELFVNNANSGTSDSAVVANVRMGYTGLDMNTPDQPAPLPKVDIEINPRGSMELLSQREIEALTTGARHDEIQDLFRRCALAVLNTGNETDDAAAIFDAYADFSIEVVKRTRGLQLKIENAPASALVEKRMIEGVRQHLFAVLRDVIYIGTEISDALQYDMSTTAGITDAVFQILKQARVMEAGMRPNLVVCWGGHSIGRTEYDYTKKVGYHLGLRRLDICTGCGPGAMKGPMKGASVGHAKQRVSGGRFVGLSEPGIIAAEPPNPIVNHLVVLPDIEKRLEAFVRLGHGIVVFPGGAGTAEEILYLMGILLDPSNADLQLPVVFTGPDESADYFAAMDKFLRLLFGDAVEGKYKIIIGDSEAVGQYMSHAIRNVHRARRKSGDAYYFSWLLNIPSAHQEPFDVTHESVAALNLVRDQPIEKLAVEVRRAFSAIVTGNVKEQGIRLIQKHGPFELRADSELTDALDTLLKSFAEQGRMRLIGEYTPCYTVKALN
;
A
#
# COMPACT_ATOMS: atom_id res chain seq x y z
N MET A 1 -8.10 -58.99 1.73
CA MET A 1 -7.37 -59.93 0.87
C MET A 1 -7.17 -59.29 -0.49
N THR A 2 -5.90 -58.99 -0.82
CA THR A 2 -5.29 -58.93 -2.16
C THR A 2 -6.15 -58.48 -3.36
N SER A 3 -6.02 -57.21 -3.78
CA SER A 3 -5.18 -56.80 -4.91
C SER A 3 -5.59 -55.39 -5.39
N PHE A 4 -4.84 -54.36 -5.02
CA PHE A 4 -4.77 -53.14 -5.82
C PHE A 4 -3.30 -52.76 -5.98
N SER A 5 -2.89 -52.79 -7.24
CA SER A 5 -1.53 -52.75 -7.73
C SER A 5 -0.98 -51.33 -7.72
N ARG A 6 0.06 -51.11 -6.92
CA ARG A 6 1.30 -50.38 -7.26
C ARG A 6 1.25 -49.47 -8.52
N ARG A 7 0.52 -48.36 -8.48
CA ARG A 7 0.68 -47.19 -9.36
C ARG A 7 0.14 -45.92 -8.68
N ALA A 8 0.77 -45.52 -7.58
CA ALA A 8 0.55 -44.19 -6.97
C ALA A 8 1.79 -43.67 -6.20
N PHE A 9 2.93 -44.37 -6.26
CA PHE A 9 4.12 -44.07 -5.45
C PHE A 9 5.31 -43.53 -6.25
N TRP A 10 5.05 -42.93 -7.43
CA TRP A 10 6.08 -42.42 -8.36
C TRP A 10 5.92 -40.94 -8.72
N LEU A 11 5.36 -40.11 -7.82
CA LEU A 11 5.43 -38.64 -7.94
C LEU A 11 6.26 -37.97 -6.83
N LEU A 12 6.88 -38.75 -5.93
CA LEU A 12 7.76 -38.26 -4.86
C LEU A 12 9.24 -38.69 -5.02
N ALA A 13 9.63 -39.26 -6.18
CA ALA A 13 10.98 -39.77 -6.41
C ALA A 13 11.58 -39.37 -7.78
N ALA A 14 11.18 -38.20 -8.31
CA ALA A 14 11.83 -37.56 -9.46
C ALA A 14 12.49 -36.22 -9.07
N LEU A 15 13.13 -36.18 -7.90
CA LEU A 15 14.17 -35.20 -7.57
C LEU A 15 15.53 -35.83 -7.92
N GLN A 16 15.76 -36.07 -9.22
CA GLN A 16 17.12 -36.28 -9.71
C GLN A 16 17.71 -34.90 -10.00
N THR A 17 18.60 -34.49 -9.10
CA THR A 17 19.76 -33.61 -9.33
C THR A 17 19.80 -32.91 -10.70
N VAL A 18 19.05 -31.82 -10.84
CA VAL A 18 19.49 -30.75 -11.74
C VAL A 18 20.68 -30.11 -11.04
N GLN A 19 21.89 -30.39 -11.54
CA GLN A 19 23.04 -29.56 -11.23
C GLN A 19 22.76 -28.17 -11.79
N ILE A 20 22.16 -27.32 -10.96
CA ILE A 20 22.14 -25.88 -11.19
C ILE A 20 23.61 -25.47 -11.13
N HIS A 21 24.20 -25.18 -12.29
CA HIS A 21 25.39 -24.34 -12.32
C HIS A 21 24.98 -23.04 -11.66
N ALA A 22 25.59 -22.73 -10.51
CA ALA A 22 25.53 -21.43 -9.89
C ALA A 22 26.16 -20.43 -10.87
N ALA A 23 25.32 -19.86 -11.74
CA ALA A 23 25.60 -18.56 -12.33
C ALA A 23 25.22 -17.55 -11.26
N GLU A 24 26.22 -16.90 -10.67
CA GLU A 24 26.05 -15.74 -9.78
C GLU A 24 25.17 -14.72 -10.50
N THR A 25 23.90 -14.68 -10.10
CA THR A 25 22.91 -13.76 -10.66
C THR A 25 22.80 -12.61 -9.67
N SER A 26 23.10 -11.40 -10.14
CA SER A 26 23.06 -10.14 -9.39
C SER A 26 21.82 -10.05 -8.50
N ALA A 27 22.03 -9.79 -7.21
CA ALA A 27 20.98 -9.57 -6.22
C ALA A 27 20.06 -8.42 -6.66
N THR A 28 18.90 -8.77 -7.18
CA THR A 28 17.81 -7.83 -7.45
C THR A 28 17.09 -7.57 -6.13
N GLN A 29 16.71 -6.31 -5.87
CA GLN A 29 16.10 -5.87 -4.61
C GLN A 29 14.85 -6.69 -4.30
N ALA A 30 14.88 -7.39 -3.17
CA ALA A 30 13.75 -8.16 -2.68
C ALA A 30 12.53 -7.25 -2.44
N SER A 31 11.40 -7.56 -3.09
CA SER A 31 10.10 -6.94 -2.80
C SER A 31 9.68 -7.31 -1.38
N GLN A 32 9.78 -6.34 -0.46
CA GLN A 32 9.28 -6.47 0.91
C GLN A 32 7.76 -6.37 0.92
N ILE A 33 7.08 -7.24 1.66
CA ILE A 33 5.63 -7.16 1.90
C ILE A 33 5.37 -5.85 2.65
N GLU A 34 4.72 -4.88 1.99
CA GLU A 34 4.38 -3.59 2.61
C GLU A 34 3.38 -3.78 3.77
N GLU A 35 3.48 -2.94 4.80
CA GLU A 35 2.55 -2.97 5.94
C GLU A 35 1.16 -2.50 5.46
N ILE A 36 0.23 -3.46 5.33
CA ILE A 36 -1.13 -3.21 4.83
C ILE A 36 -1.97 -2.51 5.91
N SER A 37 -2.60 -1.38 5.55
CA SER A 37 -3.60 -0.70 6.37
C SER A 37 -5.01 -1.10 5.96
N VAL A 38 -5.84 -1.49 6.92
CA VAL A 38 -7.25 -1.87 6.72
C VAL A 38 -8.18 -0.79 7.24
N VAL A 39 -9.34 -0.64 6.60
CA VAL A 39 -10.39 0.34 6.97
C VAL A 39 -11.68 -0.39 7.36
N ALA A 40 -11.78 -1.70 7.16
CA ALA A 40 -12.89 -2.52 7.65
C ALA A 40 -13.09 -2.45 9.18
N SER A 41 -12.10 -1.95 9.94
CA SER A 41 -12.25 -1.56 11.35
C SER A 41 -12.95 -0.21 11.58
N ARG A 42 -13.60 0.35 10.55
CA ARG A 42 -14.18 1.71 10.46
C ARG A 42 -13.15 2.86 10.56
N ILE A 43 -11.86 2.54 10.71
CA ILE A 43 -10.73 3.47 10.72
C ILE A 43 -9.51 2.79 10.10
N ALA A 44 -8.67 3.55 9.40
CA ALA A 44 -7.42 3.07 8.85
C ALA A 44 -6.46 2.67 9.98
N ALA A 45 -6.12 1.38 10.08
CA ALA A 45 -5.18 0.84 11.03
C ALA A 45 -4.32 -0.26 10.38
N PRO A 46 -3.06 -0.43 10.77
CA PRO A 46 -2.27 -1.59 10.33
C PRO A 46 -2.97 -2.90 10.72
N VAL A 47 -3.01 -3.89 9.82
CA VAL A 47 -3.65 -5.20 10.07
C VAL A 47 -3.15 -5.83 11.38
N ARG A 48 -1.86 -5.64 11.67
CA ARG A 48 -1.18 -6.19 12.84
C ARG A 48 -1.63 -5.60 14.18
N THR A 49 -2.23 -4.41 14.19
CA THR A 49 -2.64 -3.76 15.45
C THR A 49 -4.10 -4.05 15.82
N VAL A 50 -4.92 -4.47 14.86
CA VAL A 50 -6.34 -4.76 15.08
C VAL A 50 -6.50 -6.11 15.79
N PRO A 51 -7.20 -6.17 16.96
CA PRO A 51 -7.39 -7.40 17.72
C PRO A 51 -8.52 -8.27 17.15
N SER A 52 -8.41 -8.70 15.90
CA SER A 52 -9.37 -9.57 15.21
C SER A 52 -8.69 -10.21 13.99
N ALA A 53 -9.10 -11.42 13.60
CA ALA A 53 -8.65 -12.08 12.38
C ALA A 53 -9.09 -11.31 11.12
N ILE A 54 -8.13 -10.72 10.40
CA ILE A 54 -8.42 -9.91 9.19
C ILE A 54 -7.54 -10.38 8.04
N SER A 55 -8.18 -10.72 6.92
CA SER A 55 -7.50 -11.08 5.68
C SER A 55 -7.66 -9.98 4.64
N VAL A 56 -6.61 -9.74 3.87
CA VAL A 56 -6.60 -8.79 2.75
C VAL A 56 -6.26 -9.55 1.47
N ILE A 57 -7.06 -9.33 0.43
CA ILE A 57 -6.85 -9.87 -0.91
C ILE A 57 -6.61 -8.70 -1.85
N GLU A 58 -5.45 -8.66 -2.49
CA GLU A 58 -5.02 -7.55 -3.35
C GLU A 58 -5.37 -7.78 -4.83
N ILE A 59 -5.30 -6.73 -5.64
CA ILE A 59 -5.74 -6.72 -7.06
C ILE A 59 -5.16 -7.87 -7.89
N GLU A 60 -3.89 -8.23 -7.68
CA GLU A 60 -3.24 -9.31 -8.41
C GLU A 60 -3.88 -10.66 -8.10
N ASP A 61 -4.31 -10.86 -6.87
CA ASP A 61 -4.97 -12.07 -6.41
C ASP A 61 -6.42 -12.17 -6.90
N ILE A 62 -7.04 -11.02 -7.19
CA ILE A 62 -8.42 -10.86 -7.68
C ILE A 62 -8.51 -10.97 -9.20
N GLN A 63 -7.56 -10.42 -9.95
CA GLN A 63 -7.70 -10.20 -11.38
C GLN A 63 -6.74 -11.04 -12.26
N LEU A 64 -5.54 -11.41 -11.77
CA LEU A 64 -4.49 -11.96 -12.64
C LEU A 64 -4.84 -13.34 -13.21
N GLY A 65 -5.16 -13.38 -14.51
CA GLY A 65 -5.46 -14.62 -15.24
C GLY A 65 -6.76 -15.31 -14.82
N ARG A 66 -7.65 -14.58 -14.15
CA ARG A 66 -8.94 -15.08 -13.64
C ARG A 66 -10.09 -14.73 -14.57
N ALA A 67 -11.17 -15.50 -14.48
CA ALA A 67 -12.38 -15.27 -15.28
C ALA A 67 -13.23 -14.12 -14.73
N GLN A 68 -13.09 -13.81 -13.43
CA GLN A 68 -13.78 -12.71 -12.73
C GLN A 68 -15.31 -12.90 -12.77
N LEU A 69 -15.77 -14.12 -12.50
CA LEU A 69 -17.18 -14.49 -12.52
C LEU A 69 -17.89 -14.32 -11.17
N GLY A 70 -17.17 -14.51 -10.06
CA GLY A 70 -17.72 -14.51 -8.70
C GLY A 70 -16.63 -14.36 -7.62
N LEU A 71 -17.02 -13.90 -6.43
CA LEU A 71 -16.08 -13.58 -5.33
C LEU A 71 -15.36 -14.84 -4.82
N ASP A 72 -16.00 -16.01 -4.98
CA ASP A 72 -15.48 -17.33 -4.64
C ASP A 72 -14.13 -17.64 -5.29
N GLU A 73 -13.85 -17.10 -6.48
CA GLU A 73 -12.57 -17.30 -7.17
C GLU A 73 -11.38 -16.90 -6.29
N SER A 74 -11.56 -15.89 -5.46
CA SER A 74 -10.51 -15.33 -4.61
C SER A 74 -10.70 -15.64 -3.13
N LEU A 75 -11.94 -15.82 -2.66
CA LEU A 75 -12.23 -16.05 -1.23
C LEU A 75 -11.71 -17.38 -0.68
N GLY A 76 -11.48 -18.39 -1.52
CA GLY A 76 -10.95 -19.68 -1.07
C GLY A 76 -9.59 -19.61 -0.36
N ARG A 77 -8.84 -18.52 -0.53
CA ARG A 77 -7.56 -18.26 0.16
C ARG A 77 -7.70 -17.72 1.59
N VAL A 78 -8.93 -17.43 2.02
CA VAL A 78 -9.20 -16.87 3.34
C VAL A 78 -9.57 -18.00 4.29
N PRO A 79 -8.84 -18.23 5.39
CA PRO A 79 -9.22 -19.26 6.35
C PRO A 79 -10.55 -18.92 7.01
N GLY A 80 -11.34 -19.92 7.40
CA GLY A 80 -12.65 -19.75 8.02
C GLY A 80 -13.75 -19.30 7.05
N VAL A 81 -13.43 -19.06 5.78
CA VAL A 81 -14.38 -18.69 4.72
C VAL A 81 -14.67 -19.89 3.85
N PHE A 82 -15.94 -20.26 3.82
CA PHE A 82 -16.48 -21.26 2.92
C PHE A 82 -17.33 -20.57 1.85
N ALA A 83 -16.79 -20.42 0.65
CA ALA A 83 -17.52 -19.90 -0.51
C ALA A 83 -17.87 -21.08 -1.43
N GLN A 84 -19.15 -21.41 -1.54
CA GLN A 84 -19.59 -22.48 -2.41
C GLN A 84 -19.92 -21.91 -3.78
N ASN A 85 -19.02 -22.16 -4.73
CA ASN A 85 -19.22 -21.81 -6.13
C ASN A 85 -20.33 -22.68 -6.74
N ARG A 86 -21.54 -22.13 -6.75
CA ARG A 86 -22.62 -22.58 -7.62
C ARG A 86 -22.67 -21.53 -8.73
N TYR A 87 -21.98 -21.72 -9.85
CA TYR A 87 -22.18 -20.92 -11.07
C TYR A 87 -23.59 -21.14 -11.69
N ASN A 88 -24.60 -21.17 -10.83
CA ASN A 88 -26.02 -21.10 -11.06
C ASN A 88 -26.43 -19.77 -10.43
N TYR A 89 -26.39 -18.71 -11.24
CA TYR A 89 -26.54 -17.33 -10.76
C TYR A 89 -27.91 -17.10 -10.09
N ALA A 90 -28.93 -17.87 -10.47
CA ALA A 90 -30.27 -17.80 -9.89
C ALA A 90 -30.38 -18.29 -8.42
N GLN A 91 -29.31 -18.86 -7.86
CA GLN A 91 -29.27 -19.28 -6.44
C GLN A 91 -28.32 -18.43 -5.58
N ASP A 92 -27.75 -17.37 -6.15
CA ASP A 92 -26.66 -16.57 -5.57
C ASP A 92 -25.40 -17.36 -5.20
N LEU A 93 -24.33 -16.60 -4.93
CA LEU A 93 -23.13 -17.16 -4.29
C LEU A 93 -23.40 -17.37 -2.80
N ARG A 94 -23.21 -18.60 -2.31
CA ARG A 94 -23.25 -18.88 -0.87
C ARG A 94 -21.87 -18.64 -0.25
N ILE A 95 -21.80 -17.69 0.68
CA ILE A 95 -20.61 -17.41 1.48
C ILE A 95 -20.95 -17.65 2.95
N ALA A 96 -20.11 -18.43 3.62
CA ALA A 96 -20.16 -18.61 5.06
C ALA A 96 -18.82 -18.25 5.70
N VAL A 97 -18.86 -17.59 6.86
CA VAL A 97 -17.67 -17.31 7.68
C VAL A 97 -17.91 -17.88 9.06
N ARG A 98 -17.08 -18.84 9.46
CA ARG A 98 -17.20 -19.57 10.73
C ARG A 98 -18.61 -20.13 11.00
N GLY A 99 -19.20 -20.70 9.95
CA GLY A 99 -20.55 -21.30 9.96
C GLY A 99 -21.71 -20.33 9.72
N PHE A 100 -21.54 -19.03 10.00
CA PHE A 100 -22.60 -18.05 9.72
C PHE A 100 -22.79 -17.89 8.21
N GLY A 101 -24.03 -17.92 7.73
CA GLY A 101 -24.38 -17.92 6.30
C GLY A 101 -24.47 -19.32 5.66
N ALA A 102 -24.10 -20.38 6.38
CA ALA A 102 -24.16 -21.75 5.87
C ALA A 102 -25.59 -22.27 5.63
N ARG A 103 -26.57 -21.65 6.28
CA ARG A 103 -27.97 -22.09 6.25
C ARG A 103 -28.86 -21.17 5.42
N ALA A 104 -28.27 -20.21 4.72
CA ALA A 104 -28.99 -19.32 3.81
C ALA A 104 -29.49 -20.12 2.59
N ASN A 105 -30.81 -20.13 2.38
CA ASN A 105 -31.42 -20.73 1.20
C ASN A 105 -31.32 -19.83 -0.04
N PHE A 106 -31.32 -18.50 0.16
CA PHE A 106 -31.22 -17.47 -0.87
C PHE A 106 -30.42 -16.28 -0.35
N GLY A 107 -29.63 -15.63 -1.20
CA GLY A 107 -28.74 -14.53 -0.82
C GLY A 107 -27.68 -14.93 0.22
N ILE A 108 -26.91 -13.94 0.66
CA ILE A 108 -25.87 -14.13 1.68
C ILE A 108 -26.39 -13.61 3.02
N ARG A 109 -26.25 -14.42 4.07
CA ARG A 109 -26.73 -14.13 5.43
C ARG A 109 -25.64 -14.21 6.48
N GLY A 110 -25.88 -13.58 7.63
CA GLY A 110 -24.94 -13.53 8.76
C GLY A 110 -23.66 -12.72 8.49
N LEU A 111 -23.53 -12.08 7.33
CA LEU A 111 -22.39 -11.29 6.92
C LEU A 111 -22.86 -9.92 6.44
N LYS A 112 -22.12 -8.86 6.78
CA LYS A 112 -22.29 -7.55 6.14
C LYS A 112 -21.30 -7.36 4.99
N ILE A 113 -21.80 -7.01 3.83
CA ILE A 113 -21.01 -6.73 2.63
C ILE A 113 -21.08 -5.24 2.33
N TYR A 114 -19.92 -4.62 2.16
CA TYR A 114 -19.79 -3.22 1.77
C TYR A 114 -18.98 -3.09 0.49
N ALA A 115 -19.41 -2.23 -0.42
CA ALA A 115 -18.62 -1.79 -1.57
C ALA A 115 -18.37 -0.28 -1.45
N ASP A 116 -17.10 0.12 -1.40
CA ASP A 116 -16.66 1.52 -1.21
C ASP A 116 -17.33 2.24 -0.01
N GLY A 117 -17.61 1.47 1.05
CA GLY A 117 -18.26 1.97 2.27
C GLY A 117 -19.78 2.10 2.19
N ILE A 118 -20.40 1.66 1.10
CA ILE A 118 -21.86 1.57 0.89
C ILE A 118 -22.30 0.12 1.11
N PRO A 119 -23.36 -0.15 1.90
CA PRO A 119 -23.81 -1.51 2.14
C PRO A 119 -24.43 -2.13 0.88
N SER A 120 -24.13 -3.42 0.68
CA SER A 120 -24.88 -4.31 -0.22
C SER A 120 -25.82 -5.24 0.55
N THR A 121 -25.71 -5.22 1.89
CA THR A 121 -26.65 -5.85 2.82
C THR A 121 -27.83 -4.91 3.07
N THR A 122 -29.05 -5.41 2.86
CA THR A 122 -30.30 -4.69 3.07
C THR A 122 -30.68 -4.59 4.55
N ALA A 123 -31.73 -3.81 4.87
CA ALA A 123 -32.10 -3.51 6.25
C ALA A 123 -32.59 -4.75 7.02
N ASP A 124 -33.14 -5.74 6.32
CA ASP A 124 -33.54 -7.04 6.88
C ASP A 124 -32.36 -8.02 7.11
N GLY A 125 -31.14 -7.67 6.70
CA GLY A 125 -29.92 -8.46 6.91
C GLY A 125 -29.51 -9.38 5.76
N GLN A 126 -30.23 -9.39 4.63
CA GLN A 126 -29.83 -10.15 3.44
C GLN A 126 -28.84 -9.36 2.59
N SER A 127 -27.80 -10.00 2.05
CA SER A 127 -26.88 -9.36 1.09
C SER A 127 -27.05 -9.90 -0.32
N GLY A 128 -27.12 -8.99 -1.29
CA GLY A 128 -26.99 -9.28 -2.73
C GLY A 128 -25.67 -8.70 -3.25
N ILE A 129 -25.04 -9.38 -4.21
CA ILE A 129 -23.75 -8.96 -4.80
C ILE A 129 -23.80 -8.81 -6.32
N ASP A 130 -25.00 -8.76 -6.89
CA ASP A 130 -25.24 -8.68 -8.35
C ASP A 130 -24.59 -7.45 -8.99
N ASP A 131 -24.41 -6.37 -8.23
CA ASP A 131 -23.80 -5.12 -8.68
C ASP A 131 -22.28 -5.03 -8.47
N VAL A 132 -21.66 -6.09 -7.94
CA VAL A 132 -20.21 -6.13 -7.72
C VAL A 132 -19.49 -6.63 -8.97
N ASP A 133 -18.90 -5.72 -9.75
CA ASP A 133 -17.96 -6.10 -10.82
C ASP A 133 -16.56 -6.37 -10.26
N ILE A 134 -16.21 -7.64 -10.15
CA ILE A 134 -14.92 -8.12 -9.63
C ILE A 134 -13.73 -7.60 -10.43
N GLY A 135 -13.88 -7.38 -11.75
CA GLY A 135 -12.81 -6.84 -12.58
C GLY A 135 -12.54 -5.34 -12.37
N SER A 136 -13.35 -4.68 -11.54
CA SER A 136 -13.15 -3.30 -11.08
C SER A 136 -12.62 -3.20 -9.64
N LEU A 137 -12.49 -4.33 -8.93
CA LEU A 137 -12.04 -4.36 -7.53
C LEU A 137 -10.52 -4.27 -7.44
N GLN A 138 -10.05 -3.36 -6.59
CA GLN A 138 -8.64 -3.23 -6.23
C GLN A 138 -8.27 -4.13 -5.06
N ARG A 139 -9.11 -4.23 -4.04
CA ARG A 139 -8.85 -5.10 -2.89
C ARG A 139 -10.12 -5.51 -2.17
N MET A 140 -10.01 -6.57 -1.39
CA MET A 140 -11.04 -7.03 -0.46
C MET A 140 -10.45 -7.17 0.94
N GLU A 141 -11.16 -6.68 1.95
CA GLU A 141 -10.82 -6.84 3.36
C GLU A 141 -11.90 -7.69 4.02
N ILE A 142 -11.52 -8.81 4.66
CA ILE A 142 -12.43 -9.75 5.31
C ILE A 142 -12.13 -9.78 6.79
N VAL A 143 -13.05 -9.26 7.61
CA VAL A 143 -13.03 -9.38 9.07
C VAL A 143 -13.81 -10.64 9.43
N ARG A 144 -13.16 -11.57 10.15
CA ARG A 144 -13.75 -12.87 10.48
C ARG A 144 -14.20 -12.91 11.92
N GLY A 145 -15.40 -13.43 12.15
CA GLY A 145 -16.06 -13.47 13.45
C GLY A 145 -16.90 -12.22 13.73
N PRO A 146 -17.52 -12.15 14.91
CA PRO A 146 -18.52 -11.13 15.24
C PRO A 146 -18.04 -9.68 15.04
N ALA A 147 -18.74 -8.95 14.18
CA ALA A 147 -18.46 -7.54 13.86
C ALA A 147 -19.63 -6.61 14.22
N ALA A 148 -20.60 -7.11 15.00
CA ALA A 148 -21.85 -6.39 15.26
C ALA A 148 -21.65 -5.06 15.98
N ALA A 149 -20.70 -4.99 16.92
CA ALA A 149 -20.33 -3.73 17.59
C ALA A 149 -19.96 -2.57 16.63
N LEU A 150 -19.67 -2.87 15.35
CA LEU A 150 -19.38 -1.87 14.31
C LEU A 150 -20.36 -1.87 13.15
N TYR A 151 -21.08 -2.95 12.87
CA TYR A 151 -21.85 -3.10 11.64
C TYR A 151 -23.30 -3.59 11.83
N GLY A 152 -23.77 -3.83 13.06
CA GLY A 152 -25.11 -4.36 13.34
C GLY A 152 -25.19 -5.85 13.04
N SER A 153 -26.27 -6.32 12.41
CA SER A 153 -26.45 -7.74 12.01
C SER A 153 -25.30 -8.25 11.13
N ALA A 154 -24.25 -8.80 11.76
CA ALA A 154 -22.93 -9.13 11.17
C ALA A 154 -22.22 -10.24 11.98
N ALA A 155 -22.93 -11.34 12.25
CA ALA A 155 -22.49 -12.39 13.17
C ALA A 155 -21.23 -13.16 12.71
N GLY A 156 -21.11 -13.43 11.40
CA GLY A 156 -19.93 -14.06 10.80
C GLY A 156 -18.80 -13.10 10.45
N GLY A 157 -19.11 -11.80 10.35
CA GLY A 157 -18.15 -10.76 10.06
C GLY A 157 -18.51 -9.87 8.88
N VAL A 158 -17.49 -9.28 8.25
CA VAL A 158 -17.63 -8.24 7.23
C VAL A 158 -16.75 -8.54 6.03
N ILE A 159 -17.30 -8.37 4.83
CA ILE A 159 -16.56 -8.32 3.57
C ILE A 159 -16.63 -6.89 3.04
N ALA A 160 -15.50 -6.18 3.06
CA ALA A 160 -15.37 -4.84 2.53
C ALA A 160 -14.63 -4.87 1.18
N LEU A 161 -15.33 -4.47 0.13
CA LEU A 161 -14.88 -4.42 -1.25
C LEU A 161 -14.48 -2.99 -1.60
N TYR A 162 -13.34 -2.82 -2.24
CA TYR A 162 -12.82 -1.52 -2.66
C TYR A 162 -12.60 -1.53 -4.16
N THR A 163 -13.29 -0.66 -4.89
CA THR A 163 -13.06 -0.49 -6.33
C THR A 163 -11.81 0.34 -6.57
N GLU A 164 -11.17 0.12 -7.72
CA GLU A 164 -9.98 0.85 -8.16
C GLU A 164 -10.22 2.38 -8.14
N ASP A 165 -9.19 3.13 -7.75
CA ASP A 165 -9.15 4.57 -8.01
C ASP A 165 -8.51 4.81 -9.39
N GLY A 166 -8.89 5.92 -10.04
CA GLY A 166 -8.30 6.35 -11.31
C GLY A 166 -6.80 6.66 -11.14
N PRO A 167 -5.90 6.07 -11.93
CA PRO A 167 -4.48 6.41 -11.87
C PRO A 167 -4.22 7.83 -12.38
N GLU A 168 -3.03 8.38 -12.10
CA GLU A 168 -2.66 9.71 -12.61
C GLU A 168 -2.67 9.78 -14.14
N THR A 169 -2.26 8.69 -14.80
CA THR A 169 -2.30 8.56 -16.26
C THR A 169 -3.61 7.90 -16.66
N PRO A 170 -4.53 8.60 -17.36
CA PRO A 170 -5.78 8.00 -17.78
C PRO A 170 -5.55 6.77 -18.64
N PHE A 171 -6.34 5.72 -18.41
CA PHE A 171 -6.26 4.49 -19.18
C PHE A 171 -7.61 4.13 -19.79
N LEU A 172 -7.53 3.31 -20.84
CA LEU A 172 -8.65 2.56 -21.39
C LEU A 172 -8.20 1.11 -21.51
N GLN A 173 -8.88 0.21 -20.81
CA GLN A 173 -8.60 -1.22 -20.80
C GLN A 173 -9.80 -1.96 -21.38
N THR A 174 -9.51 -2.90 -22.28
CA THR A 174 -10.49 -3.86 -22.76
C THR A 174 -10.07 -5.26 -22.31
N ALA A 175 -11.03 -6.04 -21.84
CA ALA A 175 -10.84 -7.45 -21.54
C ALA A 175 -11.90 -8.29 -22.27
N VAL A 176 -11.47 -9.45 -22.78
CA VAL A 176 -12.33 -10.43 -23.42
C VAL A 176 -12.00 -11.79 -22.83
N THR A 177 -12.98 -12.41 -22.18
CA THR A 177 -12.87 -13.76 -21.63
C THR A 177 -13.72 -14.69 -22.47
N VAL A 178 -13.14 -15.82 -22.89
CA VAL A 178 -13.85 -16.91 -23.57
C VAL A 178 -13.48 -18.24 -22.91
N GLY A 179 -14.46 -19.12 -22.75
CA GLY A 179 -14.28 -20.37 -22.01
C GLY A 179 -15.17 -21.52 -22.48
N GLU A 180 -15.19 -22.59 -21.70
CA GLU A 180 -16.14 -23.69 -21.88
C GLU A 180 -17.59 -23.22 -21.62
N ASP A 181 -18.57 -24.05 -21.99
CA ASP A 181 -20.00 -23.79 -21.79
C ASP A 181 -20.44 -22.41 -22.34
N GLN A 182 -19.92 -22.09 -23.53
CA GLN A 182 -20.18 -20.86 -24.28
C GLN A 182 -19.90 -19.55 -23.52
N GLN A 183 -19.06 -19.60 -22.47
CA GLN A 183 -18.69 -18.43 -21.69
C GLN A 183 -18.09 -17.33 -22.58
N ARG A 184 -18.65 -16.13 -22.47
CA ARG A 184 -18.15 -14.90 -23.09
C ARG A 184 -18.36 -13.75 -22.12
N LYS A 185 -17.28 -13.04 -21.80
CA LYS A 185 -17.35 -11.79 -21.02
C LYS A 185 -16.58 -10.71 -21.76
N TYR A 186 -17.22 -9.56 -21.95
CA TYR A 186 -16.59 -8.35 -22.49
C TYR A 186 -16.56 -7.31 -21.39
N GLN A 187 -15.38 -6.71 -21.17
CA GLN A 187 -15.24 -5.63 -20.20
C GLN A 187 -14.52 -4.45 -20.84
N LEU A 188 -15.01 -3.24 -20.53
CA LEU A 188 -14.39 -1.97 -20.87
C LEU A 188 -14.24 -1.15 -19.60
N LYS A 189 -13.00 -0.88 -19.21
CA LYS A 189 -12.67 -0.08 -18.03
C LYS A 189 -11.93 1.18 -18.45
N ALA A 190 -12.31 2.32 -17.89
CA ALA A 190 -11.64 3.59 -18.09
C ALA A 190 -11.48 4.28 -16.74
N GLY A 191 -10.30 4.80 -16.45
CA GLY A 191 -10.07 5.53 -15.21
C GLY A 191 -8.95 6.53 -15.35
N GLY A 192 -8.95 7.55 -14.51
CA GLY A 192 -7.91 8.55 -14.50
C GLY A 192 -8.15 9.67 -13.48
N GLN A 193 -7.21 10.61 -13.42
CA GLN A 193 -7.34 11.86 -12.69
C GLN A 193 -7.46 13.04 -13.66
N TYR A 194 -8.47 13.89 -13.48
CA TYR A 194 -8.59 15.18 -14.17
C TYR A 194 -8.83 16.31 -13.16
N ASP A 195 -7.79 17.12 -12.93
CA ASP A 195 -7.82 18.19 -11.92
C ASP A 195 -8.16 17.65 -10.53
N ARG A 196 -9.30 18.05 -9.94
CA ARG A 196 -9.79 17.59 -8.64
C ARG A 196 -10.65 16.32 -8.72
N LEU A 197 -10.96 15.85 -9.92
CA LEU A 197 -11.82 14.70 -10.15
C LEU A 197 -10.98 13.46 -10.46
N ASN A 198 -11.00 12.50 -9.54
CA ASN A 198 -10.66 11.11 -9.83
C ASN A 198 -11.89 10.40 -10.39
N TYR A 199 -11.71 9.53 -11.38
CA TYR A 199 -12.82 8.74 -11.91
C TYR A 199 -12.38 7.33 -12.28
N LEU A 200 -13.28 6.38 -12.06
CA LEU A 200 -13.28 5.04 -12.62
C LEU A 200 -14.67 4.74 -13.19
N VAL A 201 -14.71 4.15 -14.38
CA VAL A 201 -15.91 3.63 -15.03
C VAL A 201 -15.61 2.24 -15.59
N SER A 202 -16.45 1.26 -15.28
CA SER A 202 -16.40 -0.10 -15.82
C SER A 202 -17.74 -0.46 -16.46
N LEU A 203 -17.69 -1.10 -17.62
CA LEU A 203 -18.81 -1.71 -18.31
C LEU A 203 -18.48 -3.19 -18.50
N SER A 204 -19.40 -4.08 -18.14
CA SER A 204 -19.25 -5.54 -18.30
C SER A 204 -20.51 -6.13 -18.94
N ASP A 205 -20.34 -7.08 -19.85
CA ASP A 205 -21.40 -7.90 -20.47
C ASP A 205 -20.95 -9.36 -20.41
N LEU A 206 -21.73 -10.20 -19.71
CA LEU A 206 -21.49 -11.62 -19.49
C LEU A 206 -22.62 -12.43 -20.12
N GLU A 207 -22.24 -13.40 -20.94
CA GLU A 207 -23.10 -14.50 -21.42
C GLU A 207 -22.42 -15.82 -21.05
N PHE A 208 -23.12 -16.71 -20.35
CA PHE A 208 -22.58 -18.00 -19.94
C PHE A 208 -23.71 -19.03 -19.88
N ASP A 209 -23.58 -20.16 -20.58
CA ASP A 209 -24.63 -21.20 -20.59
C ASP A 209 -24.61 -22.08 -19.34
N GLY A 210 -23.50 -22.07 -18.61
CA GLY A 210 -23.33 -22.87 -17.40
C GLY A 210 -22.99 -24.33 -17.67
N TYR A 211 -22.38 -24.99 -16.67
CA TYR A 211 -21.97 -26.40 -16.76
C TYR A 211 -23.16 -27.37 -16.82
N ARG A 212 -24.30 -27.01 -16.21
CA ARG A 212 -25.51 -27.82 -16.16
C ARG A 212 -26.55 -27.31 -17.16
N ASP A 213 -27.41 -28.21 -17.62
CA ASP A 213 -28.62 -27.83 -18.37
C ASP A 213 -29.44 -26.84 -17.54
N ASN A 214 -30.06 -25.84 -18.18
CA ASN A 214 -30.87 -24.80 -17.53
C ASN A 214 -30.09 -23.99 -16.47
N ALA A 215 -28.87 -23.56 -16.81
CA ALA A 215 -28.02 -22.71 -15.96
C ALA A 215 -27.47 -21.47 -16.70
N ARG A 216 -28.15 -21.03 -17.77
CA ARG A 216 -27.72 -19.89 -18.59
C ARG A 216 -27.90 -18.59 -17.84
N VAL A 217 -26.95 -17.67 -17.98
CA VAL A 217 -27.01 -16.31 -17.43
C VAL A 217 -26.62 -15.28 -18.49
N GLU A 218 -27.36 -14.17 -18.49
CA GLU A 218 -27.02 -12.93 -19.16
C GLU A 218 -26.98 -11.80 -18.13
N SER A 219 -25.86 -11.08 -18.03
CA SER A 219 -25.69 -9.99 -17.08
C SER A 219 -24.88 -8.84 -17.66
N ARG A 220 -25.44 -7.63 -17.57
CA ARG A 220 -24.81 -6.38 -17.98
C ARG A 220 -24.67 -5.48 -16.78
N GLN A 221 -23.49 -4.92 -16.59
CA GLN A 221 -23.18 -4.07 -15.45
C GLN A 221 -22.48 -2.80 -15.90
N PHE A 222 -22.91 -1.68 -15.32
CA PHE A 222 -22.19 -0.41 -15.34
C PHE A 222 -21.79 -0.09 -13.91
N ASN A 223 -20.51 0.19 -13.68
CA ASN A 223 -19.97 0.56 -12.38
C ASN A 223 -19.19 1.86 -12.51
N SER A 224 -19.36 2.78 -11.56
CA SER A 224 -18.64 4.03 -11.57
C SER A 224 -18.34 4.56 -10.18
N LYS A 225 -17.18 5.19 -10.06
CA LYS A 225 -16.70 5.87 -8.85
C LYS A 225 -16.05 7.19 -9.26
N PHE A 226 -16.56 8.27 -8.71
CA PHE A 226 -16.06 9.63 -8.95
C PHE A 226 -15.68 10.23 -7.62
N VAL A 227 -14.40 10.55 -7.42
CA VAL A 227 -13.91 11.19 -6.19
C VAL A 227 -13.51 12.62 -6.51
N TYR A 228 -14.18 13.59 -5.90
CA TYR A 228 -13.92 15.00 -6.10
C TYR A 228 -13.28 15.61 -4.84
N SER A 229 -12.01 16.01 -4.95
CA SER A 229 -11.27 16.67 -3.87
C SER A 229 -11.74 18.12 -3.71
N LEU A 230 -12.26 18.44 -2.53
CA LEU A 230 -12.68 19.78 -2.14
C LEU A 230 -11.55 20.48 -1.39
N ASP A 231 -11.64 21.80 -1.19
CA ASP A 231 -10.64 22.54 -0.39
C ASP A 231 -10.54 22.02 1.06
N GLU A 232 -11.65 21.50 1.59
CA GLU A 232 -11.77 21.02 2.98
C GLU A 232 -12.52 19.67 3.02
N GLY A 233 -12.01 18.65 2.31
CA GLY A 233 -12.57 17.30 2.33
C GLY A 233 -12.64 16.66 0.95
N GLU A 234 -13.41 15.58 0.85
CA GLU A 234 -13.56 14.77 -0.35
C GLU A 234 -15.02 14.34 -0.51
N LEU A 235 -15.55 14.45 -1.73
CA LEU A 235 -16.88 13.96 -2.10
C LEU A 235 -16.75 12.81 -3.09
N THR A 236 -17.18 11.62 -2.71
CA THR A 236 -17.28 10.44 -3.57
C THR A 236 -18.73 10.28 -4.05
N LEU A 237 -18.91 10.09 -5.35
CA LEU A 237 -20.16 9.68 -5.99
C LEU A 237 -19.97 8.30 -6.60
N ILE A 238 -20.88 7.38 -6.28
CA ILE A 238 -20.91 6.02 -6.82
C ILE A 238 -22.24 5.85 -7.54
N ALA A 239 -22.19 5.30 -8.75
CA ALA A 239 -23.39 4.89 -9.49
C ALA A 239 -23.18 3.53 -10.15
N ASN A 240 -24.11 2.60 -9.92
CA ASN A 240 -24.10 1.26 -10.49
C ASN A 240 -25.45 0.96 -11.17
N LEU A 241 -25.41 0.25 -12.29
CA LEU A 241 -26.59 -0.26 -13.00
C LEU A 241 -26.36 -1.73 -13.32
N VAL A 242 -27.35 -2.58 -13.08
CA VAL A 242 -27.34 -4.01 -13.39
C VAL A 242 -28.58 -4.34 -14.20
N ASP A 243 -28.39 -4.98 -15.35
CA ASP A 243 -29.43 -5.58 -16.20
C ASP A 243 -29.10 -7.06 -16.35
N SER A 244 -29.79 -7.93 -15.62
CA SER A 244 -29.68 -9.38 -15.73
C SER A 244 -31.03 -9.97 -16.12
N PRO A 245 -31.37 -9.96 -17.42
CA PRO A 245 -32.70 -10.32 -17.89
C PRO A 245 -32.97 -11.83 -17.84
N GLN A 246 -31.95 -12.65 -17.59
CA GLN A 246 -32.06 -14.09 -17.51
C GLN A 246 -30.94 -14.69 -16.65
N ALA A 247 -31.32 -15.44 -15.62
CA ALA A 247 -30.48 -16.42 -14.94
C ALA A 247 -31.32 -17.69 -14.69
N ASP A 248 -31.02 -18.80 -15.37
CA ASP A 248 -31.78 -20.05 -15.25
C ASP A 248 -31.32 -20.86 -14.02
N ASP A 249 -32.25 -21.53 -13.33
CA ASP A 249 -31.95 -22.39 -12.18
C ASP A 249 -32.03 -23.88 -12.54
N ALA A 250 -30.90 -24.60 -12.50
CA ALA A 250 -30.84 -26.02 -12.79
C ALA A 250 -31.41 -26.92 -11.67
N GLY A 251 -31.58 -26.39 -10.44
CA GLY A 251 -32.09 -27.13 -9.28
C GLY A 251 -31.18 -28.25 -8.77
N GLY A 252 -31.51 -28.82 -7.61
CA GLY A 252 -30.75 -29.93 -7.01
C GLY A 252 -31.05 -31.29 -7.68
N ILE A 253 -30.03 -32.14 -7.83
CA ILE A 253 -30.20 -33.53 -8.29
C ILE A 253 -29.70 -34.53 -7.25
N THR A 254 -30.29 -35.72 -7.23
CA THR A 254 -29.90 -36.80 -6.31
C THR A 254 -28.54 -37.39 -6.68
N ALA A 255 -27.84 -38.02 -5.72
CA ALA A 255 -26.57 -38.70 -5.98
C ALA A 255 -26.64 -39.73 -7.13
N ALA A 256 -27.78 -40.43 -7.26
CA ALA A 256 -28.00 -41.37 -8.35
C ALA A 256 -28.11 -40.67 -9.73
N GLN A 257 -28.72 -39.49 -9.78
CA GLN A 257 -28.78 -38.66 -10.98
C GLN A 257 -27.40 -38.08 -11.31
N THR A 258 -26.65 -37.58 -10.32
CA THR A 258 -25.27 -37.09 -10.51
C THR A 258 -24.35 -38.18 -11.06
N ALA A 259 -24.45 -39.41 -10.55
CA ALA A 259 -23.67 -40.55 -11.04
C ALA A 259 -24.04 -40.96 -12.49
N ALA A 260 -25.28 -40.69 -12.91
CA ALA A 260 -25.75 -40.98 -14.26
C ALA A 260 -25.37 -39.86 -15.25
N ASP A 261 -25.65 -38.60 -14.90
CA ASP A 261 -25.31 -37.42 -15.66
C ASP A 261 -25.25 -36.18 -14.73
N PRO A 262 -24.04 -35.71 -14.37
CA PRO A 262 -23.86 -34.56 -13.48
C PRO A 262 -24.27 -33.23 -14.14
N ARG A 263 -24.46 -33.18 -15.46
CA ARG A 263 -24.91 -31.97 -16.17
C ARG A 263 -26.42 -31.80 -16.19
N SER A 264 -27.18 -32.85 -15.87
CA SER A 264 -28.64 -32.81 -15.95
C SER A 264 -29.25 -31.76 -15.01
N ALA A 265 -30.30 -31.09 -15.48
CA ALA A 265 -31.17 -30.25 -14.65
C ALA A 265 -32.18 -31.12 -13.89
N GLN A 266 -32.70 -30.60 -12.79
CA GLN A 266 -33.86 -31.19 -12.14
C GLN A 266 -35.08 -31.06 -13.05
N ALA A 267 -35.78 -32.17 -13.32
CA ALA A 267 -36.95 -32.18 -14.22
C ALA A 267 -38.02 -31.16 -13.84
N ARG A 268 -38.14 -30.87 -12.54
CA ARG A 268 -39.07 -29.88 -11.98
C ARG A 268 -38.71 -28.45 -12.36
N ASN A 269 -37.42 -28.09 -12.31
CA ASN A 269 -36.94 -26.77 -12.70
C ASN A 269 -37.22 -26.51 -14.17
N LEU A 270 -36.97 -27.50 -15.03
CA LEU A 270 -37.31 -27.43 -16.45
C LEU A 270 -38.82 -27.23 -16.67
N SER A 271 -39.67 -27.98 -15.99
CA SER A 271 -41.14 -27.83 -16.15
C SER A 271 -41.70 -26.53 -15.59
N SER A 272 -40.96 -25.87 -14.70
CA SER A 272 -41.37 -24.63 -14.05
C SER A 272 -40.77 -23.39 -14.69
N ASN A 273 -39.92 -23.54 -15.72
CA ASN A 273 -39.08 -22.48 -16.25
C ASN A 273 -38.31 -21.76 -15.13
N ALA A 274 -37.71 -22.54 -14.22
CA ALA A 274 -37.12 -21.99 -13.01
C ALA A 274 -35.89 -21.12 -13.33
N GLY A 275 -35.83 -19.95 -12.71
CA GLY A 275 -34.83 -18.92 -12.96
C GLY A 275 -35.31 -17.55 -12.46
N GLU A 276 -34.48 -16.54 -12.64
CA GLU A 276 -34.75 -15.16 -12.22
C GLU A 276 -34.34 -14.12 -13.28
N ALA A 277 -34.87 -12.92 -13.11
CA ALA A 277 -34.52 -11.71 -13.83
C ALA A 277 -34.47 -10.52 -12.86
N LEU A 278 -33.55 -9.59 -13.12
CA LEU A 278 -33.19 -8.50 -12.22
C LEU A 278 -32.80 -7.23 -13.00
N ASP A 279 -33.39 -6.09 -12.62
CA ASP A 279 -32.87 -4.75 -12.91
C ASP A 279 -32.53 -4.06 -11.58
N GLN A 280 -31.34 -3.46 -11.47
CA GLN A 280 -30.95 -2.74 -10.27
C GLN A 280 -30.20 -1.45 -10.58
N GLN A 281 -30.51 -0.40 -9.83
CA GLN A 281 -29.87 0.90 -9.94
C GLN A 281 -29.43 1.35 -8.55
N LYS A 282 -28.17 1.73 -8.40
CA LYS A 282 -27.60 2.22 -7.14
C LYS A 282 -26.99 3.60 -7.35
N LEU A 283 -27.29 4.52 -6.44
CA LEU A 283 -26.69 5.85 -6.37
C LEU A 283 -26.27 6.14 -4.93
N ALA A 284 -25.00 6.48 -4.73
CA ALA A 284 -24.49 6.80 -3.39
C ALA A 284 -23.56 8.01 -3.39
N LEU A 285 -23.58 8.74 -2.28
CA LEU A 285 -22.68 9.84 -2.00
C LEU A 285 -21.98 9.58 -0.67
N ARG A 286 -20.69 9.86 -0.63
CA ARG A 286 -19.89 9.84 0.59
C ARG A 286 -19.09 11.13 0.68
N TYR A 287 -19.10 11.76 1.84
CA TYR A 287 -18.36 12.99 2.10
C TYR A 287 -17.47 12.77 3.32
N THR A 288 -16.16 12.99 3.15
CA THR A 288 -15.20 12.93 4.25
C THR A 288 -14.52 14.28 4.43
N ARG A 289 -14.28 14.68 5.68
CA ARG A 289 -13.65 15.96 5.98
C ARG A 289 -12.89 15.91 7.32
N PRO A 290 -11.62 16.33 7.36
CA PRO A 290 -10.97 16.69 8.62
C PRO A 290 -11.59 17.98 9.16
N LEU A 291 -12.21 17.92 10.32
CA LEU A 291 -12.77 19.09 11.02
C LEU A 291 -11.68 19.84 11.80
N SER A 292 -10.63 19.13 12.25
CA SER A 292 -9.43 19.66 12.89
C SER A 292 -8.30 18.62 12.83
N ASP A 293 -7.10 18.95 13.32
CA ASP A 293 -5.95 18.02 13.38
C ASP A 293 -6.23 16.69 14.11
N ASN A 294 -7.31 16.62 14.90
CA ASN A 294 -7.64 15.52 15.79
C ASN A 294 -9.09 15.02 15.63
N LEU A 295 -9.83 15.49 14.63
CA LEU A 295 -11.24 15.16 14.47
C LEU A 295 -11.62 15.03 12.99
N ASP A 296 -12.07 13.86 12.59
CA ASP A 296 -12.50 13.54 11.24
C ASP A 296 -14.00 13.24 11.20
N LEU A 297 -14.66 13.71 10.14
CA LEU A 297 -16.06 13.47 9.83
C LEU A 297 -16.18 12.63 8.55
N SER A 298 -17.03 11.61 8.59
CA SER A 298 -17.48 10.88 7.40
C SER A 298 -19.00 10.83 7.40
N VAL A 299 -19.61 11.16 6.26
CA VAL A 299 -21.05 11.07 6.03
C VAL A 299 -21.27 10.25 4.77
N ARG A 300 -22.25 9.36 4.76
CA ARG A 300 -22.68 8.63 3.57
C ARG A 300 -24.19 8.63 3.44
N ASN A 301 -24.67 8.54 2.21
CA ASN A 301 -26.06 8.27 1.88
C ASN A 301 -26.12 7.44 0.60
N TYR A 302 -27.15 6.64 0.45
CA TYR A 302 -27.31 5.77 -0.70
C TYR A 302 -28.79 5.46 -0.98
N TYR A 303 -29.07 5.11 -2.23
CA TYR A 303 -30.38 4.77 -2.75
C TYR A 303 -30.22 3.64 -3.75
N VAL A 304 -31.05 2.61 -3.62
CA VAL A 304 -31.05 1.42 -4.47
C VAL A 304 -32.49 1.14 -4.89
N TRP A 305 -32.71 1.03 -6.18
CA TRP A 305 -33.96 0.56 -6.78
C TRP A 305 -33.69 -0.80 -7.41
N ARG A 306 -34.54 -1.78 -7.14
CA ARG A 306 -34.39 -3.14 -7.64
C ARG A 306 -35.74 -3.71 -8.04
N ASP A 307 -35.86 -4.14 -9.29
CA ASP A 307 -37.01 -4.87 -9.80
C ASP A 307 -36.58 -6.33 -9.99
N PHE A 308 -37.33 -7.28 -9.42
CA PHE A 308 -36.96 -8.70 -9.40
C PHE A 308 -38.16 -9.58 -9.76
N GLU A 309 -37.94 -10.58 -10.61
CA GLU A 309 -38.90 -11.65 -10.91
C GLU A 309 -38.19 -13.00 -10.84
N ALA A 310 -38.79 -13.99 -10.16
CA ALA A 310 -38.27 -15.36 -10.13
C ALA A 310 -39.38 -16.40 -10.29
N PHE A 311 -39.14 -17.38 -11.16
CA PHE A 311 -39.94 -18.58 -11.32
C PHE A 311 -39.38 -19.66 -10.41
N LEU A 312 -40.14 -20.06 -9.40
CA LEU A 312 -39.68 -20.93 -8.31
C LEU A 312 -40.41 -22.29 -8.32
N PRO A 313 -39.69 -23.42 -8.21
CA PRO A 313 -40.27 -24.76 -8.16
C PRO A 313 -40.75 -25.14 -6.73
N ILE A 314 -41.82 -24.49 -6.22
CA ILE A 314 -42.24 -24.50 -4.80
C ILE A 314 -43.64 -25.13 -4.48
N GLY A 315 -44.25 -25.87 -5.42
CA GLY A 315 -45.49 -26.67 -5.28
C GLY A 315 -45.40 -28.14 -4.77
N THR A 316 -46.51 -28.91 -4.83
CA THR A 316 -46.65 -30.26 -4.19
C THR A 316 -46.73 -31.48 -5.11
N HIS A 317 -46.58 -31.31 -6.43
CA HIS A 317 -46.44 -32.39 -7.40
C HIS A 317 -47.66 -33.33 -7.55
N ILE A 318 -48.83 -32.77 -7.91
CA ILE A 318 -49.85 -33.55 -8.64
C ILE A 318 -49.59 -33.33 -10.15
N PRO A 319 -49.28 -34.38 -10.94
CA PRO A 319 -49.23 -34.24 -12.39
C PRO A 319 -50.54 -33.62 -12.92
N PHE A 320 -50.45 -32.58 -13.74
CA PHE A 320 -51.57 -31.79 -14.30
C PHE A 320 -52.29 -30.78 -13.36
N VAL A 321 -51.68 -30.43 -12.22
CA VAL A 321 -52.14 -29.33 -11.34
C VAL A 321 -51.01 -28.31 -11.18
N ALA A 322 -51.30 -27.02 -11.38
CA ALA A 322 -50.34 -25.92 -11.27
C ALA A 322 -50.11 -25.57 -9.80
N ASP A 323 -48.94 -25.90 -9.25
CA ASP A 323 -48.61 -25.69 -7.83
C ASP A 323 -47.32 -24.87 -7.58
N ASP A 324 -46.50 -24.59 -8.60
CA ASP A 324 -45.25 -23.82 -8.46
C ASP A 324 -45.55 -22.30 -8.35
N GLY A 325 -44.56 -21.46 -8.03
CA GLY A 325 -44.78 -20.03 -7.78
C GLY A 325 -43.94 -19.12 -8.68
N VAL A 326 -44.45 -17.92 -8.94
CA VAL A 326 -43.65 -16.79 -9.46
C VAL A 326 -43.65 -15.73 -8.38
N VAL A 327 -42.48 -15.26 -7.97
CA VAL A 327 -42.31 -14.17 -6.99
C VAL A 327 -41.83 -12.95 -7.74
N GLU A 328 -42.43 -11.80 -7.45
CA GLU A 328 -41.97 -10.50 -7.92
C GLU A 328 -41.86 -9.54 -6.75
N PHE A 329 -40.92 -8.61 -6.83
CA PHE A 329 -40.94 -7.44 -5.97
C PHE A 329 -40.26 -6.24 -6.62
N ASP A 330 -40.82 -5.06 -6.32
CA ASP A 330 -40.16 -3.77 -6.53
C ASP A 330 -39.61 -3.31 -5.18
N ARG A 331 -38.29 -3.17 -5.09
CA ARG A 331 -37.57 -2.80 -3.86
C ARG A 331 -37.02 -1.39 -3.97
N PHE A 332 -37.24 -0.60 -2.92
CA PHE A 332 -36.52 0.65 -2.67
C PHE A 332 -35.76 0.56 -1.34
N PHE A 333 -34.44 0.52 -1.42
CA PHE A 333 -33.54 0.45 -0.27
C PHE A 333 -32.69 1.72 -0.18
N TYR A 334 -32.75 2.41 0.93
CA TYR A 334 -32.02 3.66 1.12
C TYR A 334 -31.58 3.85 2.57
N GLY A 335 -30.52 4.63 2.75
CA GLY A 335 -29.98 4.85 4.07
C GLY A 335 -28.85 5.83 4.10
N GLY A 336 -28.27 5.99 5.28
CA GLY A 336 -27.14 6.87 5.49
C GLY A 336 -26.42 6.59 6.80
N GLY A 337 -25.23 7.15 6.91
CA GLY A 337 -24.43 7.01 8.13
C GLY A 337 -23.59 8.24 8.38
N VAL A 338 -23.39 8.56 9.65
CA VAL A 338 -22.48 9.62 10.11
C VAL A 338 -21.49 9.00 11.07
N GLN A 339 -20.22 9.30 10.88
CA GLN A 339 -19.13 8.84 11.73
C GLN A 339 -18.22 10.01 12.09
N LEU A 340 -17.85 10.10 13.36
CA LEU A 340 -16.85 11.02 13.90
C LEU A 340 -15.71 10.21 14.51
N ALA A 341 -14.48 10.45 14.08
CA ALA A 341 -13.28 9.85 14.66
C ALA A 341 -12.45 10.94 15.33
N ALA A 342 -12.21 10.79 16.64
CA ALA A 342 -11.52 11.78 17.46
C ALA A 342 -10.25 11.18 18.08
N THR A 343 -9.09 11.75 17.75
CA THR A 343 -7.80 11.40 18.36
C THR A 343 -7.52 12.33 19.53
N ASN A 344 -7.34 11.80 20.73
CA ASN A 344 -7.16 12.57 21.95
C ASN A 344 -6.25 11.86 22.96
N THR A 345 -6.21 12.39 24.18
CA THR A 345 -5.49 11.80 25.30
C THR A 345 -6.49 11.51 26.42
N LEU A 346 -6.66 10.24 26.78
CA LEU A 346 -7.55 9.78 27.84
C LEU A 346 -6.69 9.31 29.02
N PHE A 347 -6.83 9.94 30.19
CA PHE A 347 -6.00 9.66 31.38
C PHE A 347 -4.48 9.71 31.15
N GLY A 348 -4.01 10.51 30.19
CA GLY A 348 -2.59 10.60 29.82
C GLY A 348 -2.13 9.58 28.77
N LEU A 349 -3.04 8.72 28.30
CA LEU A 349 -2.79 7.68 27.29
C LEU A 349 -3.29 8.14 25.91
N ALA A 350 -2.58 7.77 24.85
CA ALA A 350 -3.04 8.02 23.48
C ALA A 350 -4.34 7.26 23.23
N ASN A 351 -5.32 7.94 22.67
CA ASN A 351 -6.68 7.42 22.56
C ASN A 351 -7.35 7.86 21.26
N THR A 352 -8.05 6.94 20.61
CA THR A 352 -8.89 7.21 19.44
C THR A 352 -10.31 6.74 19.73
N ALA A 353 -11.27 7.67 19.67
CA ALA A 353 -12.69 7.38 19.89
C ALA A 353 -13.47 7.59 18.59
N ILE A 354 -14.30 6.62 18.23
CA ILE A 354 -15.19 6.66 17.07
C ILE A 354 -16.62 6.63 17.58
N PHE A 355 -17.44 7.53 17.07
CA PHE A 355 -18.87 7.56 17.30
C PHE A 355 -19.57 7.49 15.95
N GLY A 356 -20.64 6.72 15.84
CA GLY A 356 -21.42 6.70 14.62
C GLY A 356 -22.88 6.37 14.80
N LEU A 357 -23.63 6.72 13.76
CA LEU A 357 -25.05 6.46 13.58
C LEU A 357 -25.22 5.91 12.17
N ASP A 358 -25.84 4.76 12.04
CA ASP A 358 -26.27 4.17 10.78
C ASP A 358 -27.82 4.10 10.77
N VAL A 359 -28.45 4.47 9.65
CA VAL A 359 -29.90 4.39 9.45
C VAL A 359 -30.15 3.77 8.09
N ASP A 360 -30.83 2.64 8.05
CA ASP A 360 -31.10 1.87 6.84
C ASP A 360 -32.60 1.57 6.76
N ARG A 361 -33.22 1.73 5.58
CA ARG A 361 -34.64 1.45 5.33
C ARG A 361 -34.84 0.75 4.00
N GLN A 362 -35.69 -0.27 4.01
CA GLN A 362 -36.08 -1.09 2.86
C GLN A 362 -37.61 -1.12 2.76
N GLU A 363 -38.12 -1.01 1.55
CA GLU A 363 -39.54 -1.18 1.20
C GLU A 363 -39.61 -2.12 0.00
N ASP A 364 -40.29 -3.26 0.15
CA ASP A 364 -40.48 -4.26 -0.91
C ASP A 364 -41.97 -4.42 -1.19
N ASP A 365 -42.42 -4.04 -2.40
CA ASP A 365 -43.78 -4.34 -2.86
C ASP A 365 -43.80 -5.74 -3.47
N ARG A 366 -44.11 -6.74 -2.65
CA ARG A 366 -43.92 -8.15 -2.98
C ARG A 366 -45.22 -8.82 -3.40
N GLN A 367 -45.17 -9.49 -4.54
CA GLN A 367 -46.28 -10.23 -5.11
C GLN A 367 -45.90 -11.68 -5.38
N ARG A 368 -46.90 -12.57 -5.33
CA ARG A 368 -46.73 -13.97 -5.73
C ARG A 368 -47.87 -14.46 -6.59
N PHE A 369 -47.52 -15.17 -7.65
CA PHE A 369 -48.45 -15.75 -8.61
C PHE A 369 -48.28 -17.26 -8.67
N LEU A 370 -49.30 -17.97 -9.16
CA LEU A 370 -49.16 -19.36 -9.56
C LEU A 370 -48.22 -19.48 -10.77
N ASN A 371 -47.43 -20.53 -10.83
CA ASN A 371 -46.65 -20.92 -11.99
C ASN A 371 -47.35 -22.11 -12.70
N ASN A 372 -47.94 -21.83 -13.86
CA ASN A 372 -48.66 -22.77 -14.70
C ASN A 372 -47.71 -23.46 -15.70
N ALA A 373 -46.78 -24.29 -15.20
CA ALA A 373 -45.80 -25.01 -16.01
C ALA A 373 -44.90 -24.09 -16.85
N GLY A 374 -44.24 -23.14 -16.19
CA GLY A 374 -43.35 -22.15 -16.80
C GLY A 374 -44.04 -20.86 -17.24
N ALA A 375 -45.32 -20.68 -16.93
CA ALA A 375 -46.08 -19.49 -17.29
C ALA A 375 -46.71 -18.85 -16.06
N LYS A 376 -46.52 -17.53 -15.90
CA LYS A 376 -47.11 -16.75 -14.82
C LYS A 376 -48.65 -16.80 -14.85
N GLY A 377 -49.24 -17.08 -13.69
CA GLY A 377 -50.65 -17.37 -13.49
C GLY A 377 -51.37 -16.31 -12.64
N THR A 378 -52.35 -16.76 -11.86
CA THR A 378 -53.16 -15.88 -11.01
C THR A 378 -52.38 -15.42 -9.78
N LEU A 379 -52.60 -14.17 -9.36
CA LEU A 379 -52.09 -13.60 -8.11
C LEU A 379 -52.64 -14.36 -6.89
N THR A 380 -51.76 -14.64 -5.94
CA THR A 380 -52.05 -15.42 -4.71
C THR A 380 -51.57 -14.74 -3.43
N PHE A 381 -50.84 -13.63 -3.55
CA PHE A 381 -50.18 -12.91 -2.46
C PHE A 381 -49.77 -11.52 -2.95
N ASP A 382 -49.93 -10.50 -2.12
CA ASP A 382 -49.63 -9.10 -2.41
C ASP A 382 -49.44 -8.38 -1.07
N GLN A 383 -48.23 -7.91 -0.78
CA GLN A 383 -47.94 -7.23 0.49
C GLN A 383 -46.81 -6.22 0.34
N LEU A 384 -46.83 -5.17 1.16
CA LEU A 384 -45.70 -4.26 1.34
C LEU A 384 -44.92 -4.70 2.58
N GLU A 385 -43.66 -5.09 2.39
CA GLU A 385 -42.72 -5.43 3.46
C GLU A 385 -41.81 -4.21 3.72
N GLU A 386 -41.71 -3.73 4.97
CA GLU A 386 -40.82 -2.61 5.30
C GLU A 386 -39.90 -2.95 6.47
N ALA A 387 -38.59 -2.76 6.29
CA ALA A 387 -37.60 -2.93 7.34
C ALA A 387 -36.90 -1.60 7.62
N THR A 388 -36.83 -1.20 8.89
CA THR A 388 -36.11 0.00 9.33
C THR A 388 -35.12 -0.39 10.42
N THR A 389 -33.84 -0.05 10.24
CA THR A 389 -32.78 -0.27 11.22
C THR A 389 -32.13 1.06 11.61
N VAL A 390 -32.06 1.34 12.91
CA VAL A 390 -31.34 2.48 13.46
C VAL A 390 -30.28 1.97 14.44
N GLY A 391 -29.00 2.25 14.15
CA GLY A 391 -27.91 1.77 14.97
C GLY A 391 -26.95 2.87 15.42
N PHE A 392 -26.70 2.92 16.74
CA PHE A 392 -25.73 3.81 17.36
C PHE A 392 -24.53 3.01 17.84
N PHE A 393 -23.32 3.41 17.45
CA PHE A 393 -22.11 2.71 17.88
C PHE A 393 -21.04 3.66 18.41
N VAL A 394 -20.29 3.15 19.38
CA VAL A 394 -19.08 3.76 19.90
C VAL A 394 -17.96 2.73 19.93
N ARG A 395 -16.77 3.14 19.50
CA ARG A 395 -15.54 2.36 19.61
C ARG A 395 -14.44 3.23 20.19
N ASN A 396 -13.70 2.72 21.15
CA ASN A 396 -12.61 3.43 21.79
C ASN A 396 -11.36 2.56 21.83
N GLU A 397 -10.28 3.05 21.24
CA GLU A 397 -8.96 2.44 21.25
C GLU A 397 -8.05 3.25 22.17
N THR A 398 -7.51 2.62 23.22
CA THR A 398 -6.57 3.25 24.15
C THR A 398 -5.25 2.49 24.17
N ALA A 399 -4.15 3.17 23.88
CA ALA A 399 -2.81 2.64 24.06
C ALA A 399 -2.46 2.62 25.56
N LEU A 400 -2.69 1.49 26.23
CA LEU A 400 -2.36 1.29 27.65
C LEU A 400 -0.85 1.38 27.92
N SER A 401 -0.04 1.05 26.91
CA SER A 401 1.42 1.25 26.87
C SER A 401 1.91 1.31 25.41
N ASP A 402 3.21 1.45 25.19
CA ASP A 402 3.81 1.40 23.83
C ASP A 402 3.61 0.04 23.12
N GLN A 403 3.23 -1.01 23.84
CA GLN A 403 3.08 -2.38 23.32
C GLN A 403 1.67 -2.95 23.49
N LEU A 404 0.80 -2.29 24.24
CA LEU A 404 -0.50 -2.84 24.64
C LEU A 404 -1.62 -1.87 24.33
N THR A 405 -2.55 -2.29 23.49
CA THR A 405 -3.73 -1.52 23.10
C THR A 405 -4.99 -2.24 23.54
N LEU A 406 -5.88 -1.50 24.20
CA LEU A 406 -7.23 -1.95 24.55
C LEU A 406 -8.23 -1.33 23.57
N VAL A 407 -9.10 -2.15 23.01
CA VAL A 407 -10.21 -1.72 22.16
C VAL A 407 -11.51 -2.10 22.84
N LEU A 408 -12.39 -1.12 23.05
CA LEU A 408 -13.74 -1.34 23.56
C LEU A 408 -14.74 -0.87 22.51
N GLY A 409 -15.79 -1.65 22.27
CA GLY A 409 -16.87 -1.33 21.35
C GLY A 409 -18.23 -1.56 22.02
N LEU A 410 -19.21 -0.75 21.66
CA LEU A 410 -20.60 -0.97 22.03
C LEU A 410 -21.50 -0.42 20.93
N ARG A 411 -22.48 -1.23 20.52
CA ARG A 411 -23.54 -0.81 19.61
C ARG A 411 -24.91 -1.12 20.21
N TYR A 412 -25.87 -0.25 19.91
CA TYR A 412 -27.29 -0.47 20.10
C TYR A 412 -27.97 -0.41 18.74
N ASP A 413 -28.74 -1.44 18.38
CA ASP A 413 -29.56 -1.50 17.17
C ASP A 413 -31.05 -1.61 17.54
N ASP A 414 -31.87 -0.83 16.86
CA ASP A 414 -33.33 -0.85 16.90
C ASP A 414 -33.83 -1.23 15.50
N ILE A 415 -34.52 -2.37 15.39
CA ILE A 415 -34.97 -2.95 14.13
C ILE A 415 -36.49 -3.12 14.17
N GLU A 416 -37.18 -2.46 13.25
CA GLU A 416 -38.63 -2.57 13.03
C GLU A 416 -38.87 -3.26 11.70
N LEU A 417 -39.65 -4.34 11.71
CA LEU A 417 -40.12 -5.06 10.52
C LEU A 417 -41.65 -4.97 10.48
N THR A 418 -42.20 -4.43 9.39
CA THR A 418 -43.65 -4.34 9.16
C THR A 418 -44.05 -5.07 7.89
N VAL A 419 -45.27 -5.59 7.89
CA VAL A 419 -45.95 -6.13 6.72
C VAL A 419 -47.34 -5.53 6.65
N ASP A 420 -47.66 -4.87 5.53
CA ASP A 420 -49.01 -4.41 5.17
C ASP A 420 -49.58 -5.32 4.08
N ASP A 421 -50.56 -6.15 4.45
CA ASP A 421 -51.18 -7.14 3.57
C ASP A 421 -52.20 -6.49 2.64
N LYS A 422 -51.91 -6.51 1.34
CA LYS A 422 -52.80 -5.99 0.28
C LYS A 422 -53.72 -7.08 -0.26
N PHE A 423 -53.44 -8.36 -0.03
CA PHE A 423 -54.20 -9.49 -0.54
C PHE A 423 -55.33 -9.93 0.41
N LEU A 424 -56.33 -9.08 0.62
CA LEU A 424 -57.39 -9.29 1.62
C LEU A 424 -58.35 -10.47 1.36
N ALA A 425 -58.12 -11.29 0.34
CA ALA A 425 -58.97 -12.43 -0.01
C ALA A 425 -58.90 -13.59 1.00
N ASN A 426 -57.83 -13.66 1.80
CA ASN A 426 -57.59 -14.66 2.85
C ASN A 426 -57.58 -14.06 4.27
N ALA A 427 -58.27 -12.93 4.46
CA ALA A 427 -58.22 -12.06 5.63
C ALA A 427 -56.93 -11.22 5.70
N ASP A 428 -56.97 -10.15 6.49
CA ASP A 428 -55.83 -9.24 6.71
C ASP A 428 -54.80 -9.91 7.63
N GLN A 429 -53.56 -9.98 7.15
CA GLN A 429 -52.43 -10.61 7.82
C GLN A 429 -51.28 -9.64 8.12
N SER A 430 -51.58 -8.34 8.16
CA SER A 430 -50.62 -7.29 8.50
C SER A 430 -50.00 -7.53 9.89
N SER A 431 -48.70 -7.26 10.03
CA SER A 431 -47.95 -7.57 11.25
C SER A 431 -46.77 -6.61 11.46
N GLU A 432 -46.29 -6.55 12.70
CA GLU A 432 -45.16 -5.71 13.11
C GLU A 432 -44.32 -6.47 14.14
N LEU A 433 -42.99 -6.45 13.96
CA LEU A 433 -42.01 -6.97 14.90
C LEU A 433 -40.95 -5.92 15.18
N ASN A 434 -40.57 -5.82 16.46
CA ASN A 434 -39.55 -4.89 16.93
C ASN A 434 -38.48 -5.67 17.69
N PHE A 435 -37.21 -5.42 17.34
CA PHE A 435 -36.06 -6.02 17.99
C PHE A 435 -35.11 -4.92 18.47
N GLU A 436 -34.64 -5.06 19.71
CA GLU A 436 -33.62 -4.20 20.30
C GLU A 436 -32.41 -5.06 20.64
N GLN A 437 -31.22 -4.63 20.21
CA GLN A 437 -30.01 -5.45 20.35
C GLN A 437 -28.82 -4.64 20.86
N TRP A 438 -28.08 -5.21 21.83
CA TRP A 438 -26.85 -4.64 22.37
C TRP A 438 -25.66 -5.51 22.01
N SER A 439 -24.66 -4.93 21.36
CA SER A 439 -23.47 -5.65 20.91
C SER A 439 -22.18 -5.08 21.52
N PRO A 440 -21.81 -5.48 22.75
CA PRO A 440 -20.50 -5.17 23.33
C PRO A 440 -19.34 -5.90 22.66
N MET A 441 -18.17 -5.26 22.67
CA MET A 441 -16.89 -5.82 22.22
C MET A 441 -15.76 -5.36 23.15
N ALA A 442 -14.81 -6.26 23.43
CA ALA A 442 -13.56 -5.96 24.12
C ALA A 442 -12.40 -6.75 23.49
N GLY A 443 -11.42 -6.02 22.94
CA GLY A 443 -10.23 -6.58 22.32
C GLY A 443 -8.95 -6.07 22.98
N LEU A 444 -7.93 -6.92 23.06
CA LEU A 444 -6.61 -6.59 23.55
C LEU A 444 -5.58 -6.98 22.49
N SER A 445 -4.69 -6.06 22.15
CA SER A 445 -3.60 -6.27 21.20
C SER A 445 -2.27 -6.02 21.90
N TRP A 446 -1.43 -7.04 21.99
CA TRP A 446 -0.12 -7.01 22.63
C TRP A 446 0.98 -7.27 21.60
N THR A 447 1.72 -6.22 21.28
CA THR A 447 2.91 -6.27 20.42
C THR A 447 4.05 -6.93 21.21
N LEU A 448 4.26 -8.23 20.96
CA LEU A 448 5.31 -9.02 21.62
C LEU A 448 6.71 -8.61 21.13
N SER A 449 6.80 -8.21 19.86
CA SER A 449 8.00 -7.68 19.21
C SER A 449 7.63 -6.85 17.98
N ASP A 450 8.61 -6.18 17.36
CA ASP A 450 8.42 -5.47 16.09
C ASP A 450 7.90 -6.37 14.94
N GLN A 451 7.92 -7.69 15.12
CA GLN A 451 7.54 -8.71 14.13
C GLN A 451 6.31 -9.53 14.53
N MET A 452 5.83 -9.47 15.77
CA MET A 452 4.75 -10.35 16.26
C MET A 452 3.79 -9.63 17.20
N THR A 453 2.50 -9.82 16.97
CA THR A 453 1.41 -9.32 17.81
C THR A 453 0.52 -10.48 18.23
N LEU A 454 0.36 -10.65 19.54
CA LEU A 454 -0.67 -11.52 20.11
C LEU A 454 -1.91 -10.67 20.39
N TYR A 455 -3.09 -11.20 20.08
CA TYR A 455 -4.33 -10.52 20.41
C TYR A 455 -5.36 -11.49 20.98
N ALA A 456 -6.31 -10.94 21.72
CA ALA A 456 -7.50 -11.64 22.18
C ALA A 456 -8.71 -10.73 22.02
N ASN A 457 -9.88 -11.30 21.73
CA ASN A 457 -11.11 -10.57 21.51
C ASN A 457 -12.31 -11.31 22.10
N TYR A 458 -13.22 -10.55 22.67
CA TYR A 458 -14.56 -10.98 23.04
C TYR A 458 -15.56 -10.05 22.36
N ALA A 459 -16.58 -10.60 21.71
CA ALA A 459 -17.63 -9.82 21.09
C ALA A 459 -18.93 -10.60 21.04
N THR A 460 -20.06 -9.90 21.18
CA THR A 460 -21.37 -10.46 20.87
C THR A 460 -21.87 -9.97 19.51
N SER A 461 -22.78 -10.72 18.92
CA SER A 461 -23.46 -10.39 17.68
C SER A 461 -24.85 -10.98 17.64
N PHE A 462 -25.65 -10.52 16.69
CA PHE A 462 -26.98 -11.06 16.45
C PHE A 462 -27.26 -11.11 14.94
N GLU A 463 -28.32 -11.81 14.58
CA GLU A 463 -28.97 -11.71 13.28
C GLU A 463 -30.48 -11.82 13.47
N THR A 464 -31.21 -10.87 12.88
CA THR A 464 -32.67 -10.88 12.87
C THR A 464 -33.19 -11.83 11.78
N PRO A 465 -34.38 -12.40 11.96
CA PRO A 465 -35.06 -13.11 10.88
C PRO A 465 -35.33 -12.17 9.70
N THR A 466 -35.23 -12.67 8.47
CA THR A 466 -35.63 -11.91 7.26
C THR A 466 -37.12 -12.09 6.98
N PHE A 467 -37.70 -11.27 6.10
CA PHE A 467 -39.08 -11.46 5.64
C PHE A 467 -39.34 -12.86 5.06
N THR A 468 -38.34 -13.47 4.41
CA THR A 468 -38.48 -14.82 3.85
C THR A 468 -38.51 -15.91 4.92
N GLU A 469 -37.85 -15.72 6.06
CA GLU A 469 -37.90 -16.66 7.19
C GLU A 469 -39.13 -16.47 8.08
N LEU A 470 -39.56 -15.22 8.23
CA LEU A 470 -40.76 -14.90 8.97
C LEU A 470 -42.02 -15.28 8.18
N ALA A 471 -41.96 -15.38 6.86
CA ALA A 471 -43.11 -15.79 6.06
C ALA A 471 -43.63 -17.18 6.47
N SER A 472 -44.89 -17.27 6.94
CA SER A 472 -45.49 -18.55 7.33
C SER A 472 -45.86 -19.40 6.10
N PRO A 473 -45.21 -20.56 5.87
CA PRO A 473 -45.67 -21.43 4.81
C PRO A 473 -46.99 -22.05 5.26
N ALA A 474 -48.03 -21.80 4.48
CA ALA A 474 -49.25 -22.57 4.44
C ALA A 474 -48.99 -24.08 4.69
N ARG A 475 -49.35 -24.62 5.87
CA ARG A 475 -49.24 -26.08 6.17
C ARG A 475 -50.12 -26.96 5.25
N THR A 476 -50.97 -26.34 4.43
CA THR A 476 -51.76 -26.97 3.37
C THR A 476 -51.89 -26.02 2.16
N LEU A 477 -51.94 -26.55 0.94
CA LEU A 477 -52.02 -25.83 -0.35
C LEU A 477 -53.15 -24.78 -0.50
N SER A 478 -54.09 -24.75 0.43
CA SER A 478 -55.33 -23.98 0.35
C SER A 478 -55.45 -22.84 1.38
N VAL A 479 -54.42 -22.57 2.19
CA VAL A 479 -54.47 -21.54 3.23
C VAL A 479 -53.18 -20.73 3.23
N SER A 480 -53.15 -19.58 2.56
CA SER A 480 -52.06 -18.61 2.72
C SER A 480 -52.04 -18.11 4.17
N LEU A 481 -50.92 -18.33 4.87
CA LEU A 481 -50.63 -17.75 6.17
C LEU A 481 -49.60 -16.63 5.92
N GLY A 482 -50.02 -15.48 5.39
CA GLY A 482 -49.25 -14.24 5.53
C GLY A 482 -49.07 -13.85 7.01
N GLY A 483 -48.28 -12.80 7.24
CA GLY A 483 -47.81 -12.42 8.57
C GLY A 483 -46.54 -13.17 9.00
N PHE A 484 -46.04 -12.85 10.20
CA PHE A 484 -44.78 -13.40 10.72
C PHE A 484 -44.99 -14.71 11.51
N ASN A 485 -44.07 -15.67 11.34
CA ASN A 485 -43.87 -16.82 12.24
C ASN A 485 -43.20 -16.38 13.55
N ASP A 486 -43.40 -17.15 14.63
CA ASP A 486 -42.64 -17.01 15.87
C ASP A 486 -41.22 -17.57 15.68
N VAL A 487 -40.30 -16.74 15.16
CA VAL A 487 -38.85 -17.01 15.10
C VAL A 487 -38.14 -15.87 15.82
N ASN A 488 -37.29 -16.20 16.79
CA ASN A 488 -36.49 -15.22 17.51
C ASN A 488 -35.25 -14.80 16.70
N PRO A 489 -34.69 -13.60 16.94
CA PRO A 489 -33.34 -13.27 16.51
C PRO A 489 -32.33 -14.27 17.08
N GLN A 490 -31.36 -14.67 16.27
CA GLN A 490 -30.23 -15.45 16.77
C GLN A 490 -29.19 -14.53 17.40
N GLU A 491 -28.62 -14.96 18.52
CA GLU A 491 -27.59 -14.23 19.25
C GLU A 491 -26.33 -15.10 19.38
N ALA A 492 -25.15 -14.48 19.34
CA ALA A 492 -23.90 -15.21 19.42
C ALA A 492 -22.88 -14.49 20.30
N GLU A 493 -22.19 -15.25 21.14
CA GLU A 493 -21.04 -14.81 21.92
C GLU A 493 -19.78 -15.47 21.39
N SER A 494 -18.72 -14.68 21.13
CA SER A 494 -17.46 -15.21 20.61
C SER A 494 -16.27 -14.80 21.46
N PHE A 495 -15.39 -15.77 21.69
CA PHE A 495 -14.03 -15.57 22.17
C PHE A 495 -13.04 -15.98 21.09
N GLU A 496 -12.04 -15.13 20.84
CA GLU A 496 -10.96 -15.38 19.90
C GLU A 496 -9.60 -15.05 20.53
N ILE A 497 -8.61 -15.87 20.25
CA ILE A 497 -7.20 -15.58 20.49
C ILE A 497 -6.40 -15.82 19.21
N GLY A 498 -5.49 -14.91 18.89
CA GLY A 498 -4.68 -15.07 17.69
C GLY A 498 -3.30 -14.45 17.77
N LEU A 499 -2.45 -14.86 16.85
CA LEU A 499 -1.07 -14.43 16.69
C LEU A 499 -0.84 -14.03 15.24
N LYS A 500 -0.39 -12.79 15.03
CA LYS A 500 -0.02 -12.24 13.72
C LYS A 500 1.45 -11.94 13.71
N GLY A 501 2.13 -12.16 12.59
CA GLY A 501 3.52 -11.74 12.49
C GLY A 501 4.15 -11.86 11.13
N ASP A 502 5.32 -11.25 11.03
CA ASP A 502 6.19 -11.26 9.86
C ASP A 502 7.54 -11.89 10.24
N GLY A 503 8.07 -12.78 9.40
CA GLY A 503 9.33 -13.46 9.61
C GLY A 503 10.27 -13.35 8.40
N PHE A 504 11.54 -13.71 8.61
CA PHE A 504 12.55 -13.81 7.54
C PHE A 504 12.64 -12.54 6.68
N GLU A 505 12.86 -11.38 7.30
CA GLU A 505 12.96 -10.08 6.61
C GLU A 505 11.69 -9.74 5.79
N GLN A 506 10.50 -10.00 6.35
CA GLN A 506 9.19 -9.79 5.72
C GLN A 506 8.92 -10.69 4.50
N ARG A 507 9.65 -11.80 4.37
CA ARG A 507 9.36 -12.82 3.35
C ARG A 507 8.31 -13.84 3.78
N LEU A 508 7.93 -13.84 5.05
CA LEU A 508 6.84 -14.66 5.56
C LEU A 508 5.89 -13.74 6.32
N ALA A 509 4.63 -13.67 5.92
CA ALA A 509 3.53 -13.12 6.73
C ALA A 509 2.66 -14.28 7.18
N PHE A 510 2.26 -14.34 8.45
CA PHE A 510 1.39 -15.39 8.96
C PHE A 510 0.37 -14.87 9.99
N GLU A 511 -0.76 -15.56 10.06
CA GLU A 511 -1.80 -15.37 11.05
C GLU A 511 -2.28 -16.74 11.55
N LEU A 512 -2.38 -16.88 12.87
CA LEU A 512 -2.99 -18.01 13.56
C LEU A 512 -4.15 -17.49 14.38
N ALA A 513 -5.31 -18.14 14.32
CA ALA A 513 -6.45 -17.83 15.18
C ALA A 513 -7.10 -19.10 15.71
N ALA A 514 -7.53 -19.06 16.97
CA ALA A 514 -8.39 -20.06 17.57
C ALA A 514 -9.60 -19.35 18.18
N TYR A 515 -10.79 -19.92 18.00
CA TYR A 515 -12.04 -19.31 18.44
C TYR A 515 -13.01 -20.34 18.98
N GLN A 516 -13.91 -19.85 19.83
CA GLN A 516 -15.12 -20.53 20.26
C GLN A 516 -16.28 -19.54 20.16
N ILE A 517 -17.41 -20.00 19.65
CA ILE A 517 -18.62 -19.22 19.44
C ILE A 517 -19.80 -20.07 19.90
N SER A 518 -20.58 -19.54 20.84
CA SER A 518 -21.85 -20.13 21.25
C SER A 518 -22.96 -19.30 20.62
N VAL A 519 -23.91 -19.96 19.96
CA VAL A 519 -25.02 -19.33 19.25
C VAL A 519 -26.33 -19.82 19.88
N GLU A 520 -27.10 -18.89 20.41
CA GLU A 520 -28.45 -19.12 20.93
C GLU A 520 -29.46 -18.75 19.85
N ASP A 521 -30.55 -19.52 19.77
CA ASP A 521 -31.66 -19.29 18.85
C ASP A 521 -31.22 -19.25 17.35
N GLU A 522 -30.24 -20.05 16.92
CA GLU A 522 -29.85 -20.16 15.50
C GLU A 522 -31.04 -20.48 14.60
N ILE A 523 -31.28 -19.61 13.63
CA ILE A 523 -32.38 -19.77 12.68
C ILE A 523 -31.98 -20.86 11.68
N THR A 524 -32.57 -22.05 11.81
CA THR A 524 -32.23 -23.21 10.99
C THR A 524 -33.45 -23.81 10.31
N SER A 525 -33.25 -24.36 9.12
CA SER A 525 -34.31 -25.08 8.42
C SER A 525 -34.46 -26.52 8.94
N VAL A 526 -35.69 -26.93 9.24
CA VAL A 526 -36.01 -28.19 9.94
C VAL A 526 -36.73 -29.23 9.08
N GLU A 527 -37.56 -28.81 8.12
CA GLU A 527 -38.34 -29.70 7.28
C GLU A 527 -38.43 -29.16 5.85
N ASP A 528 -38.33 -30.05 4.86
CA ASP A 528 -38.55 -29.73 3.45
C ASP A 528 -39.78 -30.51 2.94
N ILE A 529 -40.96 -29.87 2.99
CA ILE A 529 -42.18 -30.42 2.42
C ILE A 529 -42.37 -29.85 1.00
N GLY A 530 -41.91 -30.59 -0.01
CA GLY A 530 -42.14 -30.25 -1.42
C GLY A 530 -41.25 -29.13 -1.96
N ASN A 531 -40.00 -29.01 -1.50
CA ASN A 531 -39.07 -27.89 -1.72
C ASN A 531 -39.49 -26.61 -0.98
N ARG A 532 -40.05 -26.73 0.23
CA ARG A 532 -40.38 -25.60 1.11
C ARG A 532 -39.69 -25.77 2.46
N ALA A 533 -38.79 -24.84 2.76
CA ALA A 533 -38.11 -24.75 4.04
C ALA A 533 -39.05 -24.24 5.14
N PHE A 534 -39.09 -24.95 6.26
CA PHE A 534 -39.61 -24.47 7.55
C PHE A 534 -38.43 -24.11 8.44
N PHE A 535 -38.56 -23.04 9.23
CA PHE A 535 -37.51 -22.53 10.12
C PHE A 535 -37.92 -22.68 11.58
N GLU A 536 -36.96 -23.07 12.41
CA GLU A 536 -37.06 -23.09 13.87
C GLU A 536 -35.73 -22.59 14.45
N ASN A 537 -35.75 -22.21 15.72
CA ASN A 537 -34.55 -21.83 16.47
C ASN A 537 -33.89 -23.09 17.08
N ALA A 538 -32.55 -23.15 17.05
CA ALA A 538 -31.73 -24.20 17.68
C ALA A 538 -30.45 -23.59 18.26
N ASP A 539 -29.85 -24.18 19.27
CA ASP A 539 -28.57 -23.70 19.83
C ASP A 539 -27.40 -24.44 19.19
N THR A 540 -26.31 -23.73 18.88
CA THR A 540 -25.09 -24.33 18.29
C THR A 540 -23.82 -23.87 18.98
N ASP A 541 -22.85 -24.79 19.10
CA ASP A 541 -21.48 -24.47 19.51
C ASP A 541 -20.54 -24.61 18.31
N ARG A 542 -19.62 -23.66 18.19
CA ARG A 542 -18.70 -23.57 17.06
C ARG A 542 -17.29 -23.25 17.52
N GLN A 543 -16.39 -24.20 17.33
CA GLN A 543 -14.98 -24.01 17.64
C GLN A 543 -14.11 -24.27 16.41
N GLY A 544 -12.95 -23.63 16.38
CA GLY A 544 -12.06 -23.83 15.24
C GLY A 544 -10.67 -23.24 15.38
N PHE A 545 -9.84 -23.63 14.42
CA PHE A 545 -8.47 -23.17 14.26
C PHE A 545 -8.22 -22.75 12.82
N GLU A 546 -7.59 -21.60 12.65
CA GLU A 546 -7.31 -20.96 11.36
C GLU A 546 -5.82 -20.65 11.25
N LEU A 547 -5.23 -20.94 10.08
CA LEU A 547 -3.88 -20.57 9.72
C LEU A 547 -3.91 -19.90 8.34
N SER A 548 -3.27 -18.74 8.23
CA SER A 548 -2.90 -18.10 6.97
C SER A 548 -1.39 -17.90 6.94
N ALA A 549 -0.74 -18.19 5.81
CA ALA A 549 0.67 -17.93 5.61
C ALA A 549 0.97 -17.56 4.15
N VAL A 550 1.71 -16.47 3.96
CA VAL A 550 2.23 -16.04 2.66
C VAL A 550 3.74 -16.00 2.74
N ALA A 551 4.41 -16.84 1.94
CA ALA A 551 5.85 -16.98 1.90
C ALA A 551 6.41 -16.60 0.52
N SER A 552 7.19 -15.53 0.45
CA SER A 552 7.94 -15.11 -0.74
C SER A 552 9.34 -15.73 -0.72
N PHE A 553 9.54 -16.83 -1.43
CA PHE A 553 10.84 -17.51 -1.52
C PHE A 553 11.87 -16.68 -2.32
N SER A 554 11.37 -15.93 -3.32
CA SER A 554 12.13 -14.97 -4.14
C SER A 554 11.15 -13.94 -4.72
N ASP A 555 11.65 -12.90 -5.40
CA ASP A 555 10.80 -11.93 -6.12
C ASP A 555 9.93 -12.58 -7.19
N SER A 556 10.36 -13.73 -7.70
CA SER A 556 9.66 -14.49 -8.71
C SER A 556 8.79 -15.61 -8.18
N LEU A 557 8.85 -15.98 -6.89
CA LEU A 557 8.19 -17.18 -6.39
C LEU A 557 7.55 -16.93 -5.02
N ARG A 558 6.21 -17.01 -4.99
CA ARG A 558 5.36 -16.79 -3.80
C ARG A 558 4.49 -18.01 -3.55
N LEU A 559 4.39 -18.43 -2.30
CA LEU A 559 3.46 -19.46 -1.81
C LEU A 559 2.45 -18.82 -0.88
N SER A 560 1.16 -19.05 -1.13
CA SER A 560 0.07 -18.67 -0.24
C SER A 560 -0.59 -19.95 0.29
N LEU A 561 -0.82 -20.03 1.60
CA LEU A 561 -1.41 -21.17 2.29
C LEU A 561 -2.52 -20.67 3.22
N ALA A 562 -3.68 -21.31 3.18
CA ALA A 562 -4.72 -21.15 4.18
C ALA A 562 -5.23 -22.52 4.64
N TYR A 563 -5.50 -22.65 5.94
CA TYR A 563 -6.02 -23.85 6.55
C TYR A 563 -7.10 -23.52 7.57
N THR A 564 -8.17 -24.31 7.58
CA THR A 564 -9.27 -24.21 8.52
C THR A 564 -9.58 -25.59 9.08
N TYR A 565 -9.67 -25.65 10.41
CA TYR A 565 -10.33 -26.72 11.15
C TYR A 565 -11.58 -26.12 11.80
N ALA A 566 -12.73 -26.73 11.59
CA ALA A 566 -14.04 -26.25 12.01
C ALA A 566 -14.86 -27.40 12.59
N ASP A 567 -15.20 -27.31 13.86
CA ASP A 567 -16.02 -28.28 14.58
C ASP A 567 -17.26 -27.56 15.10
N TYR A 568 -18.38 -27.74 14.39
CA TYR A 568 -19.63 -27.03 14.58
C TYR A 568 -20.76 -28.03 14.79
N GLU A 569 -21.44 -27.96 15.93
CA GLU A 569 -22.47 -28.93 16.32
C GLU A 569 -23.74 -28.26 16.88
N PHE A 570 -24.87 -28.97 16.78
CA PHE A 570 -26.10 -28.59 17.49
C PHE A 570 -25.94 -28.89 18.98
N GLU A 571 -26.04 -27.88 19.84
CA GLU A 571 -26.00 -28.05 21.30
C GLU A 571 -27.39 -28.42 21.85
N ALA A 572 -28.43 -27.72 21.40
CA ALA A 572 -29.82 -27.97 21.77
C ALA A 572 -30.74 -27.75 20.56
N PHE A 573 -31.80 -28.57 20.44
CA PHE A 573 -32.72 -28.44 19.31
C PHE A 573 -34.13 -28.86 19.72
N ASP A 574 -34.85 -27.97 20.40
CA ASP A 574 -36.16 -28.27 21.02
C ASP A 574 -37.19 -28.89 20.06
N GLY A 575 -37.25 -28.40 18.81
CA GLY A 575 -38.14 -28.92 17.77
C GLY A 575 -37.69 -30.25 17.14
N SER A 576 -36.40 -30.59 17.27
CA SER A 576 -35.80 -31.82 16.73
C SER A 576 -34.67 -32.38 17.63
N PRO A 577 -34.96 -32.83 18.88
CA PRO A 577 -33.92 -33.18 19.86
C PRO A 577 -33.05 -34.37 19.44
N GLU A 578 -33.50 -35.18 18.47
CA GLU A 578 -32.70 -36.25 17.87
C GLU A 578 -31.47 -35.77 17.09
N PHE A 579 -31.34 -34.47 16.82
CA PHE A 579 -30.20 -33.88 16.12
C PHE A 579 -29.18 -33.22 17.07
N GLU A 580 -29.41 -33.22 18.38
CA GLU A 580 -28.41 -32.73 19.35
C GLU A 580 -27.10 -33.53 19.26
N GLY A 581 -25.96 -32.83 19.21
CA GLY A 581 -24.62 -33.38 19.00
C GLY A 581 -24.29 -33.74 17.55
N ASN A 582 -25.19 -33.47 16.59
CA ASN A 582 -24.89 -33.63 15.17
C ASN A 582 -24.13 -32.42 14.64
N ALA A 583 -23.24 -32.66 13.67
CA ALA A 583 -22.50 -31.62 12.99
C ALA A 583 -23.40 -30.77 12.09
N LEU A 584 -23.13 -29.46 12.02
CA LEU A 584 -23.84 -28.56 11.12
C LEU A 584 -23.60 -28.98 9.66
N PRO A 585 -24.65 -29.25 8.87
CA PRO A 585 -24.48 -29.71 7.50
C PRO A 585 -24.08 -28.59 6.54
N GLY A 586 -23.43 -28.97 5.44
CA GLY A 586 -23.04 -28.07 4.36
C GLY A 586 -21.75 -27.30 4.60
N LEU A 587 -20.94 -27.71 5.57
CA LEU A 587 -19.64 -27.14 5.89
C LEU A 587 -18.60 -28.27 6.05
N PRO A 588 -17.38 -28.12 5.52
CA PRO A 588 -16.32 -29.11 5.72
C PRO A 588 -15.63 -28.89 7.08
N GLU A 589 -15.25 -29.97 7.75
CA GLU A 589 -14.45 -29.91 8.99
C GLU A 589 -13.02 -29.40 8.70
N HIS A 590 -12.45 -29.84 7.58
CA HIS A 590 -11.13 -29.41 7.12
C HIS A 590 -11.20 -28.75 5.74
N GLN A 591 -10.57 -27.57 5.61
CA GLN A 591 -10.37 -26.89 4.32
C GLN A 591 -8.92 -26.43 4.20
N VAL A 592 -8.28 -26.72 3.06
CA VAL A 592 -6.90 -26.31 2.76
C VAL A 592 -6.87 -25.62 1.41
N PHE A 593 -6.32 -24.42 1.35
CA PHE A 593 -5.97 -23.74 0.11
C PHE A 593 -4.45 -23.57 0.03
N ALA A 594 -3.86 -23.91 -1.11
CA ALA A 594 -2.44 -23.67 -1.37
C ALA A 594 -2.24 -23.16 -2.80
N GLU A 595 -1.51 -22.06 -2.96
CA GLU A 595 -1.21 -21.44 -4.25
C GLU A 595 0.28 -21.17 -4.38
N LEU A 596 0.87 -21.64 -5.47
CA LEU A 596 2.24 -21.32 -5.87
C LEU A 596 2.20 -20.40 -7.10
N SER A 597 2.68 -19.18 -6.93
CA SER A 597 2.78 -18.17 -7.99
C SER A 597 4.23 -17.97 -8.41
N TYR A 598 4.47 -18.07 -9.71
CA TYR A 598 5.73 -17.78 -10.37
C TYR A 598 5.59 -16.60 -11.33
N ARG A 599 6.43 -15.57 -11.18
CA ARG A 599 6.50 -14.40 -12.07
C ARG A 599 7.92 -14.18 -12.54
N HIS A 600 8.12 -14.20 -13.85
CA HIS A 600 9.40 -13.90 -14.46
C HIS A 600 9.46 -12.42 -14.87
N SER A 601 10.64 -11.81 -14.80
CA SER A 601 10.87 -10.38 -15.08
C SER A 601 10.53 -9.97 -16.52
N ASN A 602 10.47 -10.92 -17.46
CA ASN A 602 10.03 -10.67 -18.84
C ASN A 602 8.50 -10.52 -18.97
N GLY A 603 7.73 -10.68 -17.89
CA GLY A 603 6.26 -10.61 -17.91
C GLY A 603 5.56 -11.97 -17.98
N PHE A 604 6.27 -13.08 -18.19
CA PHE A 604 5.64 -14.39 -18.08
C PHE A 604 5.25 -14.70 -16.63
N TYR A 605 4.05 -15.23 -16.43
CA TYR A 605 3.60 -15.73 -15.13
C TYR A 605 2.95 -17.10 -15.25
N ALA A 606 3.07 -17.88 -14.17
CA ALA A 606 2.36 -19.13 -13.97
C ALA A 606 1.93 -19.23 -12.51
N VAL A 607 0.65 -19.52 -12.27
CA VAL A 607 0.08 -19.70 -10.94
C VAL A 607 -0.61 -21.05 -10.91
N GLY A 608 -0.33 -21.87 -9.90
CA GLY A 608 -1.04 -23.11 -9.65
C GLY A 608 -1.62 -23.09 -8.25
N ASP A 609 -2.92 -23.32 -8.11
CA ASP A 609 -3.60 -23.40 -6.82
C ASP A 609 -4.40 -24.69 -6.65
N VAL A 610 -4.57 -25.08 -5.39
CA VAL A 610 -5.31 -26.27 -4.97
C VAL A 610 -6.20 -25.90 -3.79
N LEU A 611 -7.48 -26.27 -3.87
CA LEU A 611 -8.44 -26.23 -2.78
C LEU A 611 -8.86 -27.67 -2.43
N TYR A 612 -8.52 -28.12 -1.22
CA TYR A 612 -9.05 -29.33 -0.63
C TYR A 612 -10.19 -28.97 0.32
N MET A 613 -11.28 -29.71 0.20
CA MET A 613 -12.42 -29.68 1.10
C MET A 613 -12.72 -31.10 1.56
N ASP A 614 -12.94 -31.26 2.86
CA ASP A 614 -13.33 -32.55 3.41
C ASP A 614 -14.76 -32.96 3.03
N GLU A 615 -15.14 -34.18 3.40
CA GLU A 615 -16.54 -34.61 3.33
C GLU A 615 -17.45 -33.69 4.17
N LEU A 616 -18.68 -33.53 3.72
CA LEU A 616 -19.67 -32.68 4.39
C LEU A 616 -21.00 -33.39 4.51
N PHE A 617 -21.69 -33.18 5.63
CA PHE A 617 -23.04 -33.68 5.81
C PHE A 617 -24.03 -32.86 4.99
N VAL A 618 -25.03 -33.50 4.40
CA VAL A 618 -26.02 -32.83 3.53
C VAL A 618 -27.36 -32.56 4.22
N ASN A 619 -27.53 -33.05 5.47
CA ASN A 619 -28.75 -32.87 6.26
C ASN A 619 -28.45 -32.86 7.77
N ASN A 620 -29.38 -32.31 8.56
CA ASN A 620 -29.25 -32.15 10.02
C ASN A 620 -29.14 -33.50 10.76
N ALA A 621 -29.67 -34.58 10.18
CA ALA A 621 -29.58 -35.93 10.73
C ALA A 621 -28.21 -36.60 10.54
N ASN A 622 -27.25 -35.92 9.86
CA ASN A 622 -25.97 -36.46 9.42
C ASN A 622 -26.07 -37.83 8.71
N SER A 623 -27.21 -38.08 8.05
CA SER A 623 -27.54 -39.38 7.45
C SER A 623 -27.01 -39.57 6.02
N GLY A 624 -26.53 -38.48 5.40
CA GLY A 624 -25.89 -38.49 4.10
C GLY A 624 -24.71 -37.52 4.05
N THR A 625 -23.70 -37.88 3.28
CA THR A 625 -22.48 -37.09 3.08
C THR A 625 -22.24 -36.84 1.59
N SER A 626 -21.55 -35.74 1.29
CA SER A 626 -20.86 -35.53 0.03
C SER A 626 -19.40 -35.96 0.20
N ASP A 627 -18.84 -36.60 -0.83
CA ASP A 627 -17.42 -36.99 -0.84
C ASP A 627 -16.50 -35.76 -0.72
N SER A 628 -15.31 -35.96 -0.14
CA SER A 628 -14.26 -34.94 -0.14
C SER A 628 -13.78 -34.62 -1.56
N ALA A 629 -13.32 -33.38 -1.77
CA ALA A 629 -12.95 -32.88 -3.08
C ALA A 629 -11.61 -32.16 -3.08
N VAL A 630 -10.87 -32.29 -4.18
CA VAL A 630 -9.68 -31.50 -4.49
C VAL A 630 -9.91 -30.82 -5.83
N VAL A 631 -9.96 -29.49 -5.84
CA VAL A 631 -9.99 -28.68 -7.05
C VAL A 631 -8.61 -28.09 -7.27
N ALA A 632 -8.05 -28.25 -8.47
CA ALA A 632 -6.75 -27.70 -8.82
C ALA A 632 -6.86 -26.83 -10.06
N ASN A 633 -6.32 -25.62 -9.99
CA ASN A 633 -6.34 -24.65 -11.07
C ASN A 633 -4.92 -24.31 -11.51
N VAL A 634 -4.77 -24.01 -12.80
CA VAL A 634 -3.51 -23.52 -13.37
C VAL A 634 -3.82 -22.32 -14.25
N ARG A 635 -3.18 -21.19 -13.95
CA ARG A 635 -3.24 -19.95 -14.72
C ARG A 635 -1.86 -19.66 -15.29
N MET A 636 -1.76 -19.35 -16.57
CA MET A 636 -0.50 -18.95 -17.20
C MET A 636 -0.77 -17.82 -18.17
N GLY A 637 0.16 -16.86 -18.25
CA GLY A 637 0.00 -15.74 -19.16
C GLY A 637 1.26 -14.91 -19.28
N TYR A 638 1.13 -13.80 -19.99
CA TYR A 638 2.23 -12.88 -20.26
C TYR A 638 1.76 -11.43 -20.08
N THR A 639 2.29 -10.77 -19.07
CA THR A 639 2.11 -9.33 -18.79
C THR A 639 3.31 -8.57 -19.36
N GLY A 640 3.36 -8.44 -20.69
CA GLY A 640 4.47 -7.75 -21.36
C GLY A 640 4.23 -7.40 -22.83
N LEU A 641 3.04 -7.70 -23.36
CA LEU A 641 2.57 -7.12 -24.62
C LEU A 641 1.87 -5.81 -24.27
N ASP A 642 2.61 -4.92 -23.63
CA ASP A 642 2.17 -3.54 -23.57
C ASP A 642 2.36 -2.99 -24.99
N MET A 643 1.29 -2.86 -25.76
CA MET A 643 1.36 -2.12 -27.03
C MET A 643 1.60 -0.62 -26.78
N ASN A 644 1.54 -0.20 -25.50
CA ASN A 644 2.12 1.01 -24.97
C ASN A 644 3.44 0.73 -24.22
N THR A 645 4.32 -0.18 -24.68
CA THR A 645 5.74 0.01 -24.36
C THR A 645 6.12 1.37 -24.88
N PRO A 646 6.40 2.35 -24.00
CA PRO A 646 6.98 3.58 -24.44
C PRO A 646 8.44 3.21 -24.70
N ASP A 647 8.75 2.79 -25.93
CA ASP A 647 10.11 2.91 -26.50
C ASP A 647 10.53 4.42 -26.59
N GLN A 648 9.63 5.30 -26.13
CA GLN A 648 9.82 6.70 -25.82
C GLN A 648 9.07 6.97 -24.52
N PRO A 649 9.68 7.43 -23.40
CA PRO A 649 8.94 7.81 -22.21
C PRO A 649 7.75 8.69 -22.60
N ALA A 650 6.57 8.41 -22.05
CA ALA A 650 5.39 9.25 -22.24
C ALA A 650 5.82 10.72 -22.03
N PRO A 651 5.36 11.67 -22.87
CA PRO A 651 5.80 13.05 -22.75
C PRO A 651 5.54 13.51 -21.32
N LEU A 652 6.62 13.78 -20.59
CA LEU A 652 6.53 14.11 -19.17
C LEU A 652 5.56 15.28 -19.03
N PRO A 653 4.57 15.20 -18.14
CA PRO A 653 3.58 16.25 -17.99
C PRO A 653 4.28 17.58 -17.67
N LYS A 654 3.96 18.60 -18.47
CA LYS A 654 4.55 19.95 -18.46
C LYS A 654 3.48 20.96 -18.05
N VAL A 655 3.85 21.92 -17.21
CA VAL A 655 2.92 22.94 -16.70
C VAL A 655 3.55 24.32 -16.73
N ASP A 656 2.74 25.32 -17.11
CA ASP A 656 3.11 26.73 -17.00
C ASP A 656 2.65 27.29 -15.65
N ILE A 657 3.51 28.03 -14.96
CA ILE A 657 3.19 28.61 -13.65
C ILE A 657 3.91 29.94 -13.43
N GLU A 658 3.26 30.85 -12.72
CA GLU A 658 3.90 32.03 -12.16
C GLU A 658 4.02 31.91 -10.63
N ILE A 659 5.22 32.09 -10.10
CA ILE A 659 5.49 31.99 -8.66
C ILE A 659 6.11 33.26 -8.10
N ASN A 660 5.67 33.62 -6.89
CA ASN A 660 6.22 34.75 -6.13
C ASN A 660 7.21 34.27 -5.05
N PRO A 661 8.27 35.04 -4.77
CA PRO A 661 9.23 34.76 -3.70
C PRO A 661 8.58 34.73 -2.32
N ARG A 662 9.20 33.98 -1.42
CA ARG A 662 8.95 34.04 0.03
C ARG A 662 10.26 34.16 0.80
N GLY A 663 10.22 34.86 1.93
CA GLY A 663 11.35 35.02 2.83
C GLY A 663 12.38 36.05 2.34
N SER A 664 13.67 35.69 2.34
CA SER A 664 14.78 36.63 2.14
C SER A 664 14.84 37.33 0.77
N MET A 665 14.12 36.82 -0.23
CA MET A 665 14.06 37.38 -1.59
C MET A 665 12.79 38.22 -1.84
N GLU A 666 11.97 38.49 -0.81
CA GLU A 666 10.80 39.37 -0.92
C GLU A 666 11.18 40.84 -1.21
N LEU A 667 12.42 41.23 -0.89
CA LEU A 667 12.91 42.61 -0.97
C LEU A 667 14.25 42.67 -1.70
N LEU A 668 14.21 42.71 -3.03
CA LEU A 668 15.37 42.99 -3.88
C LEU A 668 15.40 44.47 -4.28
N SER A 669 16.60 45.04 -4.36
CA SER A 669 16.83 46.37 -4.91
C SER A 669 16.69 46.37 -6.43
N GLN A 670 16.38 47.54 -7.00
CA GLN A 670 16.29 47.73 -8.45
C GLN A 670 17.59 47.34 -9.18
N ARG A 671 18.74 47.54 -8.52
CA ARG A 671 20.07 47.21 -9.05
C ARG A 671 20.32 45.69 -9.10
N GLU A 672 19.87 44.94 -8.08
CA GLU A 672 19.92 43.47 -8.09
C GLU A 672 19.00 42.88 -9.16
N ILE A 673 17.84 43.51 -9.41
CA ILE A 673 16.92 43.14 -10.50
C ILE A 673 17.48 43.51 -11.90
N GLU A 674 18.28 44.57 -12.01
CA GLU A 674 18.94 44.97 -13.26
C GLU A 674 20.13 44.05 -13.61
N ALA A 675 20.88 43.60 -12.60
CA ALA A 675 21.91 42.55 -12.77
C ALA A 675 21.30 41.25 -13.32
N LEU A 676 20.04 40.97 -12.97
CA LEU A 676 19.24 39.83 -13.46
C LEU A 676 18.74 39.95 -14.90
N THR A 677 18.81 41.13 -15.53
CA THR A 677 18.13 41.36 -16.82
C THR A 677 18.98 42.00 -17.91
N THR A 678 20.12 42.64 -17.59
CA THR A 678 20.84 43.50 -18.56
C THR A 678 22.38 43.54 -18.44
N GLY A 679 23.01 42.63 -17.68
CA GLY A 679 24.47 42.61 -17.44
C GLY A 679 25.33 41.90 -18.50
N ALA A 680 26.65 42.13 -18.50
CA ALA A 680 27.60 41.54 -19.47
C ALA A 680 27.76 40.00 -19.37
N ARG A 681 27.44 39.40 -18.22
CA ARG A 681 27.40 37.94 -17.98
C ARG A 681 25.97 37.40 -17.84
N HIS A 682 24.97 38.19 -18.25
CA HIS A 682 23.56 37.86 -18.11
C HIS A 682 23.23 36.47 -18.68
N ASP A 683 23.68 36.19 -19.91
CA ASP A 683 23.33 34.95 -20.60
C ASP A 683 23.96 33.71 -19.92
N GLU A 684 25.17 33.84 -19.36
CA GLU A 684 25.83 32.77 -18.59
C GLU A 684 25.08 32.49 -17.28
N ILE A 685 24.72 33.54 -16.53
CA ILE A 685 24.01 33.43 -15.25
C ILE A 685 22.60 32.89 -15.47
N GLN A 686 21.93 33.31 -16.54
CA GLN A 686 20.58 32.88 -16.88
C GLN A 686 20.55 31.41 -17.30
N ASP A 687 21.52 30.93 -18.08
CA ASP A 687 21.59 29.50 -18.43
C ASP A 687 21.89 28.65 -17.19
N LEU A 688 22.82 29.08 -16.33
CA LEU A 688 23.12 28.40 -15.07
C LEU A 688 21.89 28.35 -14.15
N PHE A 689 21.18 29.46 -14.00
CA PHE A 689 19.95 29.54 -13.21
C PHE A 689 18.89 28.59 -13.78
N ARG A 690 18.68 28.59 -15.11
CA ARG A 690 17.74 27.70 -15.79
C ARG A 690 18.04 26.22 -15.49
N ARG A 691 19.29 25.79 -15.64
CA ARG A 691 19.68 24.39 -15.40
C ARG A 691 19.46 23.98 -13.94
N CYS A 692 19.90 24.80 -12.98
CA CYS A 692 19.70 24.53 -11.56
C CYS A 692 18.21 24.56 -11.17
N ALA A 693 17.41 25.47 -11.75
CA ALA A 693 15.98 25.55 -11.52
C ALA A 693 15.24 24.30 -12.04
N LEU A 694 15.60 23.82 -13.24
CA LEU A 694 15.05 22.59 -13.79
C LEU A 694 15.37 21.38 -12.90
N ALA A 695 16.60 21.28 -12.40
CA ALA A 695 17.00 20.24 -11.47
C ALA A 695 16.16 20.24 -10.18
N VAL A 696 15.91 21.42 -9.60
CA VAL A 696 15.03 21.58 -8.42
C VAL A 696 13.57 21.21 -8.73
N LEU A 697 13.08 21.53 -9.93
CA LEU A 697 11.72 21.20 -10.34
C LEU A 697 11.55 19.72 -10.65
N ASN A 698 12.59 19.03 -11.14
CA ASN A 698 12.58 17.60 -11.42
C ASN A 698 12.85 16.74 -10.17
N THR A 699 12.50 17.25 -8.99
CA THR A 699 12.64 16.51 -7.73
C THR A 699 11.64 15.35 -7.68
N GLY A 700 12.10 14.17 -7.26
CA GLY A 700 11.26 12.96 -7.17
C GLY A 700 11.27 12.05 -8.40
N ASN A 701 11.98 12.43 -9.46
CA ASN A 701 12.22 11.55 -10.61
C ASN A 701 13.26 10.47 -10.26
N GLU A 702 13.15 9.27 -10.83
CA GLU A 702 13.97 8.10 -10.46
C GLU A 702 15.27 7.95 -11.28
N THR A 703 15.55 8.89 -12.19
CA THR A 703 16.76 8.89 -13.02
C THR A 703 17.89 9.74 -12.41
N ASP A 704 19.12 9.22 -12.45
CA ASP A 704 20.38 9.89 -12.12
C ASP A 704 21.14 10.43 -13.35
N ASP A 705 20.59 10.26 -14.55
CA ASP A 705 21.17 10.76 -15.80
C ASP A 705 20.76 12.22 -16.05
N ALA A 706 21.65 13.14 -15.68
CA ALA A 706 21.44 14.57 -15.90
C ALA A 706 21.25 14.94 -17.40
N ALA A 707 21.90 14.24 -18.33
CA ALA A 707 21.76 14.53 -19.76
C ALA A 707 20.34 14.19 -20.26
N ALA A 708 19.82 13.03 -19.83
CA ALA A 708 18.45 12.63 -20.16
C ALA A 708 17.39 13.62 -19.63
N ILE A 709 17.60 14.17 -18.42
CA ILE A 709 16.71 15.18 -17.83
C ILE A 709 16.70 16.45 -18.68
N PHE A 710 17.88 16.96 -19.06
CA PHE A 710 17.98 18.18 -19.86
C PHE A 710 17.40 18.00 -21.27
N ASP A 711 17.57 16.83 -21.89
CA ASP A 711 17.01 16.53 -23.20
C ASP A 711 15.48 16.42 -23.16
N ALA A 712 14.91 15.80 -22.12
CA ALA A 712 13.46 15.65 -21.97
C ALA A 712 12.71 16.99 -21.79
N TYR A 713 13.39 17.98 -21.20
CA TYR A 713 12.89 19.33 -20.93
C TYR A 713 13.65 20.40 -21.73
N ALA A 714 14.07 20.10 -22.96
CA ALA A 714 14.81 21.04 -23.80
C ALA A 714 14.04 22.37 -24.05
N ASP A 715 12.71 22.33 -24.00
CA ASP A 715 11.75 23.44 -24.15
C ASP A 715 11.37 24.13 -22.83
N PHE A 716 11.93 23.71 -21.68
CA PHE A 716 11.74 24.37 -20.39
C PHE A 716 12.29 25.79 -20.42
N SER A 717 11.49 26.77 -19.98
CA SER A 717 11.88 28.17 -19.86
C SER A 717 11.56 28.72 -18.48
N ILE A 718 12.44 29.58 -17.97
CA ILE A 718 12.21 30.32 -16.72
C ILE A 718 12.66 31.76 -16.91
N GLU A 719 11.77 32.70 -16.62
CA GLU A 719 11.99 34.13 -16.78
C GLU A 719 11.76 34.86 -15.46
N VAL A 720 12.67 35.77 -15.14
CA VAL A 720 12.52 36.68 -14.02
C VAL A 720 11.69 37.89 -14.46
N VAL A 721 10.46 37.99 -13.98
CA VAL A 721 9.53 39.08 -14.30
C VAL A 721 9.50 40.13 -13.19
N LYS A 722 9.64 41.40 -13.57
CA LYS A 722 9.59 42.54 -12.66
C LYS A 722 8.14 42.99 -12.42
N ARG A 723 7.70 43.01 -11.16
CA ARG A 723 6.37 43.52 -10.75
C ARG A 723 6.51 44.66 -9.73
N THR A 724 5.43 45.41 -9.52
CA THR A 724 5.40 46.53 -8.56
C THR A 724 5.55 46.11 -7.10
N ARG A 725 5.27 44.83 -6.77
CA ARG A 725 5.38 44.25 -5.42
C ARG A 725 6.65 43.41 -5.20
N GLY A 726 7.55 43.35 -6.18
CA GLY A 726 8.76 42.52 -6.11
C GLY A 726 9.03 41.75 -7.40
N LEU A 727 9.91 40.76 -7.31
CA LEU A 727 10.25 39.84 -8.39
C LEU A 727 9.22 38.69 -8.47
N GLN A 728 8.96 38.17 -9.66
CA GLN A 728 8.13 36.99 -9.91
C GLN A 728 8.88 36.09 -10.89
N LEU A 729 8.78 34.75 -10.75
CA LEU A 729 9.31 33.82 -11.74
C LEU A 729 8.14 33.34 -12.61
N LYS A 730 8.26 33.53 -13.93
CA LYS A 730 7.38 32.92 -14.92
C LYS A 730 8.08 31.67 -15.44
N ILE A 731 7.43 30.53 -15.33
CA ILE A 731 8.00 29.23 -15.71
C ILE A 731 7.09 28.62 -16.76
N GLU A 732 7.66 28.21 -17.88
CA GLU A 732 6.95 27.52 -18.96
C GLU A 732 7.52 26.10 -19.12
N ASN A 733 6.64 25.14 -19.37
CA ASN A 733 6.99 23.72 -19.50
C ASN A 733 7.73 23.14 -18.29
N ALA A 734 7.36 23.53 -17.06
CA ALA A 734 7.93 22.97 -15.84
C ALA A 734 7.54 21.49 -15.65
N PRO A 735 8.40 20.66 -15.07
CA PRO A 735 8.02 19.32 -14.59
C PRO A 735 6.79 19.36 -13.68
N ALA A 736 5.73 18.62 -14.03
CA ALA A 736 4.49 18.62 -13.24
C ALA A 736 4.67 18.01 -11.84
N SER A 737 5.67 17.15 -11.63
CA SER A 737 6.01 16.54 -10.34
C SER A 737 6.36 17.57 -9.25
N ALA A 738 6.72 18.81 -9.61
CA ALA A 738 6.96 19.89 -8.67
C ALA A 738 5.68 20.47 -8.03
N LEU A 739 4.49 20.05 -8.48
CA LEU A 739 3.20 20.62 -8.11
C LEU A 739 2.29 19.57 -7.45
N VAL A 740 1.49 20.01 -6.48
CA VAL A 740 0.37 19.28 -5.89
C VAL A 740 -0.86 20.16 -6.08
N GLU A 741 -1.90 19.64 -6.74
CA GLU A 741 -3.11 20.42 -7.09
C GLU A 741 -2.79 21.75 -7.81
N LYS A 742 -1.87 21.73 -8.77
CA LYS A 742 -1.38 22.93 -9.51
C LYS A 742 -0.74 24.01 -8.63
N ARG A 743 -0.43 23.71 -7.37
CA ARG A 743 0.37 24.57 -6.48
C ARG A 743 1.74 23.96 -6.30
N MET A 744 2.78 24.76 -6.49
CA MET A 744 4.14 24.31 -6.27
C MET A 744 4.36 23.88 -4.82
N ILE A 745 4.98 22.72 -4.61
CA ILE A 745 5.37 22.24 -3.28
C ILE A 745 6.20 23.33 -2.58
N GLU A 746 5.86 23.66 -1.34
CA GLU A 746 6.46 24.82 -0.66
C GLU A 746 7.99 24.70 -0.53
N GLY A 747 8.51 23.50 -0.26
CA GLY A 747 9.94 23.22 -0.22
C GLY A 747 10.62 23.47 -1.57
N VAL A 748 10.03 22.98 -2.67
CA VAL A 748 10.52 23.20 -4.04
C VAL A 748 10.53 24.69 -4.38
N ARG A 749 9.47 25.42 -4.00
CA ARG A 749 9.42 26.86 -4.17
C ARG A 749 10.55 27.57 -3.42
N GLN A 750 10.79 27.20 -2.17
CA GLN A 750 11.91 27.76 -1.39
C GLN A 750 13.26 27.46 -2.03
N HIS A 751 13.43 26.25 -2.57
CA HIS A 751 14.65 25.85 -3.28
C HIS A 751 14.89 26.68 -4.54
N LEU A 752 13.86 26.95 -5.35
CA LEU A 752 14.00 27.80 -6.54
C LEU A 752 14.54 29.20 -6.20
N PHE A 753 14.03 29.79 -5.12
CA PHE A 753 14.52 31.10 -4.67
C PHE A 753 15.89 31.03 -3.98
N ALA A 754 16.25 29.89 -3.39
CA ALA A 754 17.62 29.65 -2.91
C ALA A 754 18.61 29.53 -4.07
N VAL A 755 18.26 28.79 -5.13
CA VAL A 755 19.04 28.71 -6.38
C VAL A 755 19.19 30.10 -6.98
N LEU A 756 18.11 30.87 -7.10
CA LEU A 756 18.15 32.23 -7.63
C LEU A 756 19.10 33.11 -6.79
N ARG A 757 18.96 33.10 -5.46
CA ARG A 757 19.83 33.83 -4.54
C ARG A 757 21.30 33.49 -4.75
N ASP A 758 21.63 32.21 -4.77
CA ASP A 758 23.02 31.74 -4.78
C ASP A 758 23.68 31.95 -6.14
N VAL A 759 22.99 31.61 -7.23
CA VAL A 759 23.51 31.79 -8.61
C VAL A 759 23.77 33.27 -8.90
N ILE A 760 22.87 34.17 -8.50
CA ILE A 760 23.11 35.62 -8.65
C ILE A 760 24.29 36.05 -7.81
N TYR A 761 24.28 35.75 -6.52
CA TYR A 761 25.31 36.23 -5.59
C TYR A 761 26.70 35.77 -6.01
N ILE A 762 26.82 34.52 -6.47
CA ILE A 762 28.07 33.98 -7.00
C ILE A 762 28.45 34.69 -8.31
N GLY A 763 27.51 34.87 -9.23
CA GLY A 763 27.75 35.50 -10.53
C GLY A 763 28.12 36.98 -10.46
N THR A 764 27.67 37.71 -9.43
CA THR A 764 27.87 39.17 -9.30
C THR A 764 28.91 39.56 -8.26
N GLU A 765 28.88 38.99 -7.05
CA GLU A 765 29.71 39.45 -5.93
C GLU A 765 30.95 38.57 -5.71
N ILE A 766 30.83 37.25 -5.95
CA ILE A 766 31.96 36.32 -5.76
C ILE A 766 32.87 36.27 -7.00
N SER A 767 32.27 36.22 -8.19
CA SER A 767 33.02 36.09 -9.45
C SER A 767 33.69 37.37 -9.93
N ASP A 768 33.38 38.51 -9.30
CA ASP A 768 34.01 39.79 -9.63
C ASP A 768 35.36 39.89 -8.90
N ALA A 769 36.46 39.80 -9.67
CA ALA A 769 37.84 39.63 -9.19
C ALA A 769 38.37 40.78 -8.30
N LEU A 770 37.55 41.79 -8.03
CA LEU A 770 37.86 42.94 -7.18
C LEU A 770 37.57 42.69 -5.69
N GLN A 771 36.75 41.71 -5.31
CA GLN A 771 36.37 41.45 -3.91
C GLN A 771 37.08 40.26 -3.25
N TYR A 772 37.25 39.12 -3.94
CA TYR A 772 37.85 37.90 -3.38
C TYR A 772 38.93 37.32 -4.30
N ASP A 773 40.12 37.07 -3.76
CA ASP A 773 41.21 36.43 -4.51
C ASP A 773 41.09 34.90 -4.49
N MET A 774 40.39 34.37 -5.50
CA MET A 774 40.15 32.94 -5.69
C MET A 774 41.43 32.12 -5.98
N SER A 775 42.60 32.76 -6.11
CA SER A 775 43.89 32.06 -6.21
C SER A 775 44.54 31.76 -4.85
N THR A 776 43.93 32.22 -3.75
CA THR A 776 44.46 32.03 -2.39
C THR A 776 43.50 31.24 -1.51
N THR A 777 44.01 30.41 -0.61
CA THR A 777 43.22 29.68 0.39
C THR A 777 42.33 30.58 1.24
N ALA A 778 42.83 31.76 1.62
CA ALA A 778 42.07 32.74 2.39
C ALA A 778 40.89 33.29 1.59
N GLY A 779 41.11 33.68 0.33
CA GLY A 779 40.05 34.18 -0.54
C GLY A 779 38.97 33.14 -0.84
N ILE A 780 39.36 31.87 -1.06
CA ILE A 780 38.40 30.78 -1.26
C ILE A 780 37.57 30.54 0.01
N THR A 781 38.22 30.46 1.17
CA THR A 781 37.54 30.25 2.46
C THR A 781 36.56 31.39 2.77
N ASP A 782 36.98 32.64 2.51
CA ASP A 782 36.12 33.81 2.69
C ASP A 782 34.93 33.79 1.71
N ALA A 783 35.13 33.37 0.46
CA ALA A 783 34.04 33.22 -0.49
C ALA A 783 33.01 32.17 -0.01
N VAL A 784 33.47 30.99 0.44
CA VAL A 784 32.58 29.96 1.02
C VAL A 784 31.83 30.51 2.23
N PHE A 785 32.52 31.20 3.13
CA PHE A 785 31.90 31.82 4.30
C PHE A 785 30.81 32.82 3.91
N GLN A 786 31.06 33.69 2.92
CA GLN A 786 30.10 34.72 2.51
C GLN A 786 28.89 34.12 1.82
N ILE A 787 29.05 33.09 0.99
CA ILE A 787 27.94 32.36 0.38
C ILE A 787 27.05 31.74 1.47
N LEU A 788 27.64 31.04 2.44
CA LEU A 788 26.90 30.43 3.55
C LEU A 788 26.22 31.48 4.45
N LYS A 789 26.87 32.64 4.63
CA LYS A 789 26.34 33.75 5.43
C LYS A 789 25.13 34.37 4.73
N GLN A 790 25.24 34.60 3.43
CA GLN A 790 24.17 35.14 2.61
C GLN A 790 22.98 34.16 2.54
N ALA A 791 23.25 32.86 2.53
CA ALA A 791 22.24 31.81 2.61
C ALA A 791 21.56 31.69 3.98
N ARG A 792 22.05 32.41 4.99
CA ARG A 792 21.55 32.41 6.38
C ARG A 792 21.54 31.03 7.03
N VAL A 793 22.52 30.19 6.69
CA VAL A 793 22.69 28.86 7.31
C VAL A 793 23.62 28.88 8.52
N MET A 794 24.12 30.06 8.90
CA MET A 794 25.02 30.25 10.05
C MET A 794 24.36 31.14 11.11
N GLU A 795 24.37 30.69 12.37
CA GLU A 795 23.75 31.40 13.49
C GLU A 795 24.76 31.66 14.62
N ALA A 796 25.04 32.93 14.90
CA ALA A 796 26.10 33.35 15.83
C ALA A 796 25.89 32.88 17.29
N GLY A 797 24.64 32.73 17.72
CA GLY A 797 24.28 32.35 19.09
C GLY A 797 24.05 30.84 19.29
N MET A 798 24.06 30.04 18.22
CA MET A 798 23.71 28.63 18.28
C MET A 798 24.90 27.80 18.75
N ARG A 799 24.66 26.88 19.69
CA ARG A 799 25.69 25.90 20.11
C ARG A 799 25.87 24.86 19.00
N PRO A 800 27.06 24.25 18.87
CA PRO A 800 27.30 23.13 17.97
C PRO A 800 26.21 22.05 18.05
N ASN A 801 25.50 21.82 16.96
CA ASN A 801 24.44 20.82 16.85
C ASN A 801 24.25 20.23 15.44
N LEU A 802 24.91 20.78 14.41
CA LEU A 802 24.79 20.31 13.03
C LEU A 802 25.70 19.10 12.74
N VAL A 803 25.10 17.98 12.34
CA VAL A 803 25.77 16.74 11.93
C VAL A 803 25.70 16.62 10.41
N VAL A 804 26.86 16.45 9.77
CA VAL A 804 26.92 16.13 8.34
C VAL A 804 26.68 14.63 8.16
N CYS A 805 25.77 14.26 7.26
CA CYS A 805 25.51 12.88 6.89
C CYS A 805 25.85 12.68 5.40
N TRP A 806 26.82 11.81 5.15
CA TRP A 806 27.27 11.38 3.83
C TRP A 806 26.90 9.93 3.57
N GLY A 807 26.72 9.55 2.31
CA GLY A 807 26.38 8.19 1.90
C GLY A 807 25.85 8.13 0.48
N GLY A 808 25.53 6.92 -0.01
CA GLY A 808 25.13 6.71 -1.40
C GLY A 808 23.78 7.32 -1.75
N HIS A 809 23.67 7.85 -2.98
CA HIS A 809 22.39 8.18 -3.62
C HIS A 809 21.60 6.90 -3.96
N SER A 810 22.31 5.81 -4.31
CA SER A 810 21.77 4.47 -4.56
C SER A 810 22.19 3.52 -3.43
N ILE A 811 21.23 3.13 -2.59
CA ILE A 811 21.41 2.23 -1.46
C ILE A 811 20.22 1.28 -1.33
N GLY A 812 20.45 0.08 -0.78
CA GLY A 812 19.39 -0.90 -0.52
C GLY A 812 18.40 -0.42 0.56
N ARG A 813 17.22 -1.07 0.64
CA ARG A 813 16.17 -0.66 1.59
C ARG A 813 16.62 -0.77 3.05
N THR A 814 17.35 -1.82 3.42
CA THR A 814 17.90 -2.00 4.77
C THR A 814 18.83 -0.84 5.18
N GLU A 815 19.72 -0.42 4.28
CA GLU A 815 20.60 0.73 4.51
C GLU A 815 19.80 2.02 4.63
N TYR A 816 18.81 2.24 3.76
CA TYR A 816 17.94 3.42 3.82
C TYR A 816 17.18 3.51 5.15
N ASP A 817 16.60 2.40 5.61
CA ASP A 817 15.89 2.34 6.89
C ASP A 817 16.85 2.53 8.07
N TYR A 818 18.06 2.01 8.01
CA TYR A 818 19.10 2.27 9.01
C TYR A 818 19.47 3.76 9.06
N THR A 819 19.62 4.43 7.92
CA THR A 819 19.92 5.88 7.88
C THR A 819 18.80 6.71 8.53
N LYS A 820 17.53 6.31 8.36
CA LYS A 820 16.38 6.92 9.06
C LYS A 820 16.47 6.68 10.57
N LYS A 821 16.82 5.47 11.02
CA LYS A 821 16.98 5.17 12.46
C LYS A 821 18.09 6.02 13.09
N VAL A 822 19.25 6.15 12.42
CA VAL A 822 20.32 7.05 12.88
C VAL A 822 19.83 8.50 12.93
N GLY A 823 19.18 8.99 11.87
CA GLY A 823 18.56 10.32 11.84
C GLY A 823 17.60 10.55 13.01
N TYR A 824 16.74 9.58 13.31
CA TYR A 824 15.81 9.61 14.44
C TYR A 824 16.54 9.77 15.77
N HIS A 825 17.59 8.98 16.02
CA HIS A 825 18.39 9.07 17.25
C HIS A 825 19.23 10.35 17.35
N LEU A 826 19.63 10.94 16.23
CA LEU A 826 20.23 12.28 16.20
C LEU A 826 19.19 13.35 16.55
N GLY A 827 18.00 13.28 15.95
CA GLY A 827 16.87 14.19 16.21
C GLY A 827 16.38 14.15 17.66
N LEU A 828 16.30 12.96 18.26
CA LEU A 828 15.98 12.80 19.70
C LEU A 828 16.98 13.52 20.62
N ARG A 829 18.20 13.78 20.13
CA ARG A 829 19.26 14.49 20.86
C ARG A 829 19.38 15.95 20.43
N ARG A 830 18.38 16.47 19.71
CA ARG A 830 18.29 17.85 19.21
C ARG A 830 19.47 18.23 18.30
N LEU A 831 19.99 17.27 17.56
CA LEU A 831 20.99 17.48 16.54
C LEU A 831 20.31 17.73 15.19
N ASP A 832 20.83 18.71 14.45
CA ASP A 832 20.39 19.08 13.12
C ASP A 832 21.18 18.29 12.06
N ILE A 833 20.67 18.22 10.83
CA ILE A 833 21.24 17.39 9.77
C ILE A 833 21.68 18.25 8.58
N CYS A 834 22.87 17.99 8.06
CA CYS A 834 23.38 18.54 6.81
C CYS A 834 23.72 17.39 5.83
N THR A 835 23.23 17.43 4.58
CA THR A 835 23.52 16.41 3.56
C THR A 835 23.78 17.02 2.17
N GLY A 836 24.11 16.17 1.21
CA GLY A 836 24.31 16.49 -0.21
C GLY A 836 23.04 16.65 -1.05
N CYS A 837 21.87 16.87 -0.45
CA CYS A 837 20.58 17.11 -1.12
C CYS A 837 19.89 15.91 -1.81
N GLY A 838 20.64 14.92 -2.30
CA GLY A 838 20.12 13.83 -3.13
C GLY A 838 19.27 12.75 -2.44
N PRO A 839 18.94 11.66 -3.16
CA PRO A 839 18.17 10.53 -2.64
C PRO A 839 19.00 9.63 -1.69
N GLY A 840 18.47 8.46 -1.32
CA GLY A 840 19.20 7.49 -0.51
C GLY A 840 19.61 8.01 0.88
N ALA A 841 20.89 7.85 1.20
CA ALA A 841 21.47 8.22 2.50
C ALA A 841 21.50 9.74 2.74
N MET A 842 21.30 10.56 1.69
CA MET A 842 21.20 12.02 1.82
C MET A 842 19.79 12.49 2.22
N LYS A 843 18.78 11.61 2.09
CA LYS A 843 17.37 11.87 2.44
C LYS A 843 16.92 11.18 3.72
N GLY A 844 17.34 9.94 3.95
CA GLY A 844 16.89 9.13 5.09
C GLY A 844 17.13 9.77 6.47
N PRO A 845 18.33 10.27 6.79
CA PRO A 845 18.61 10.90 8.08
C PRO A 845 17.71 12.10 8.38
N MET A 846 17.38 12.93 7.38
CA MET A 846 16.48 14.08 7.56
C MET A 846 15.04 13.65 7.89
N LYS A 847 14.53 12.59 7.23
CA LYS A 847 13.21 12.01 7.55
C LYS A 847 13.16 11.52 8.99
N GLY A 848 14.17 10.74 9.40
CA GLY A 848 14.26 10.25 10.78
C GLY A 848 14.35 11.38 11.81
N ALA A 849 15.24 12.35 11.54
CA ALA A 849 15.46 13.49 12.42
C ALA A 849 14.21 14.37 12.57
N SER A 850 13.39 14.51 11.53
CA SER A 850 12.11 15.24 11.59
C SER A 850 11.15 14.63 12.63
N VAL A 851 11.05 13.30 12.67
CA VAL A 851 10.26 12.59 13.69
C VAL A 851 10.90 12.75 15.09
N GLY A 852 12.23 12.63 15.18
CA GLY A 852 12.95 12.83 16.44
C GLY A 852 12.79 14.25 17.02
N HIS A 853 12.89 15.26 16.17
CA HIS A 853 12.66 16.68 16.49
C HIS A 853 11.21 16.91 16.93
N ALA A 854 10.23 16.33 16.23
CA ALA A 854 8.82 16.44 16.59
C ALA A 854 8.54 15.86 17.99
N LYS A 855 9.15 14.71 18.34
CA LYS A 855 9.09 14.13 19.70
C LYS A 855 9.77 15.02 20.75
N GLN A 856 10.86 15.70 20.39
CA GLN A 856 11.58 16.62 21.27
C GLN A 856 11.03 18.06 21.28
N ARG A 857 9.95 18.33 20.53
CA ARG A 857 9.34 19.66 20.35
C ARG A 857 10.32 20.71 19.82
N VAL A 858 11.18 20.32 18.87
CA VAL A 858 12.07 21.23 18.15
C VAL A 858 11.31 21.76 16.92
N SER A 859 10.81 23.00 16.98
CA SER A 859 9.98 23.61 15.93
C SER A 859 10.77 24.28 14.80
N GLY A 860 12.09 24.33 14.89
CA GLY A 860 12.99 24.99 13.93
C GLY A 860 14.21 24.14 13.60
N GLY A 861 14.02 22.82 13.47
CA GLY A 861 15.10 21.90 13.09
C GLY A 861 15.71 22.29 11.75
N ARG A 862 17.03 22.27 11.65
CA ARG A 862 17.75 22.67 10.44
C ARG A 862 18.09 21.44 9.61
N PHE A 863 17.54 21.39 8.40
CA PHE A 863 17.85 20.40 7.37
C PHE A 863 18.57 21.11 6.24
N VAL A 864 19.90 21.18 6.37
CA VAL A 864 20.78 21.90 5.45
C VAL A 864 21.15 21.00 4.28
N GLY A 865 20.85 21.43 3.07
CA GLY A 865 21.26 20.77 1.84
C GLY A 865 22.34 21.59 1.14
N LEU A 866 23.50 20.98 0.87
CA LEU A 866 24.58 21.60 0.11
C LEU A 866 24.72 20.90 -1.25
N SER A 867 24.57 21.64 -2.33
CA SER A 867 24.72 21.14 -3.70
C SER A 867 25.60 22.07 -4.54
N GLU A 868 25.86 21.71 -5.79
CA GLU A 868 26.58 22.52 -6.78
C GLU A 868 26.04 22.26 -8.20
N PRO A 869 26.19 23.19 -9.16
CA PRO A 869 25.55 23.09 -10.47
C PRO A 869 25.81 21.81 -11.26
N GLY A 870 27.00 21.23 -11.14
CA GLY A 870 27.39 20.03 -11.86
C GLY A 870 26.69 18.76 -11.38
N ILE A 871 26.19 18.72 -10.14
CA ILE A 871 25.61 17.52 -9.52
C ILE A 871 24.13 17.71 -9.16
N ILE A 872 23.64 18.95 -9.03
CA ILE A 872 22.26 19.22 -8.59
C ILE A 872 21.20 18.55 -9.48
N ALA A 873 21.49 18.33 -10.77
CA ALA A 873 20.59 17.62 -11.68
C ALA A 873 20.52 16.11 -11.44
N ALA A 874 21.64 15.48 -11.08
CA ALA A 874 21.69 14.05 -10.77
C ALA A 874 21.29 13.75 -9.32
N GLU A 875 21.53 14.68 -8.41
CA GLU A 875 21.19 14.59 -6.98
C GLU A 875 20.28 15.78 -6.59
N PRO A 876 19.04 15.84 -7.11
CA PRO A 876 18.16 16.98 -6.89
C PRO A 876 17.71 17.08 -5.43
N PRO A 877 17.55 18.31 -4.89
CA PRO A 877 17.28 18.52 -3.48
C PRO A 877 15.89 18.03 -3.07
N ASN A 878 15.84 17.05 -2.17
CA ASN A 878 14.57 16.58 -1.61
C ASN A 878 13.81 17.72 -0.89
N PRO A 879 12.48 17.86 -1.06
CA PRO A 879 11.69 18.94 -0.46
C PRO A 879 11.71 19.06 1.08
N ILE A 880 12.26 18.08 1.81
CA ILE A 880 12.47 18.17 3.27
C ILE A 880 13.60 19.13 3.65
N VAL A 881 14.53 19.39 2.73
CA VAL A 881 15.60 20.36 2.92
C VAL A 881 14.96 21.72 3.11
N ASN A 882 15.17 22.36 4.25
CA ASN A 882 14.61 23.70 4.53
C ASN A 882 15.66 24.81 4.42
N HIS A 883 16.94 24.43 4.23
CA HIS A 883 18.05 25.35 3.97
C HIS A 883 18.91 24.82 2.82
N LEU A 884 18.53 25.13 1.57
CA LEU A 884 19.34 24.82 0.39
C LEU A 884 20.43 25.88 0.18
N VAL A 885 21.65 25.44 -0.12
CA VAL A 885 22.75 26.27 -0.62
C VAL A 885 23.37 25.63 -1.86
N VAL A 886 23.50 26.39 -2.94
CA VAL A 886 24.21 26.00 -4.15
C VAL A 886 25.59 26.66 -4.17
N LEU A 887 26.64 25.85 -4.08
CA LEU A 887 28.04 26.29 -4.10
C LEU A 887 28.57 26.31 -5.54
N PRO A 888 29.68 27.04 -5.83
CA PRO A 888 30.16 27.18 -7.20
C PRO A 888 30.69 25.89 -7.83
N ASP A 889 31.27 25.00 -7.02
CA ASP A 889 31.90 23.74 -7.46
C ASP A 889 31.97 22.72 -6.31
N ILE A 890 32.41 21.50 -6.64
CA ILE A 890 32.52 20.37 -5.71
C ILE A 890 33.47 20.68 -4.55
N GLU A 891 34.62 21.28 -4.81
CA GLU A 891 35.61 21.59 -3.76
C GLU A 891 35.04 22.56 -2.72
N LYS A 892 34.32 23.60 -3.16
CA LYS A 892 33.66 24.55 -2.25
C LYS A 892 32.48 23.91 -1.52
N ARG A 893 31.76 22.97 -2.13
CA ARG A 893 30.75 22.13 -1.45
C ARG A 893 31.41 21.28 -0.35
N LEU A 894 32.54 20.63 -0.64
CA LEU A 894 33.29 19.82 0.33
C LEU A 894 33.85 20.66 1.48
N GLU A 895 34.41 21.84 1.20
CA GLU A 895 34.83 22.79 2.23
C GLU A 895 33.65 23.24 3.11
N ALA A 896 32.50 23.56 2.51
CA ALA A 896 31.32 23.96 3.26
C ALA A 896 30.86 22.89 4.26
N PHE A 897 30.89 21.59 3.89
CA PHE A 897 30.56 20.50 4.81
C PHE A 897 31.46 20.48 6.04
N VAL A 898 32.78 20.49 5.87
CA VAL A 898 33.73 20.36 6.99
C VAL A 898 33.81 21.62 7.85
N ARG A 899 33.50 22.80 7.29
CA ARG A 899 33.44 24.06 8.03
C ARG A 899 32.18 24.19 8.89
N LEU A 900 31.03 23.76 8.36
CA LEU A 900 29.73 23.82 9.06
C LEU A 900 29.53 22.65 10.04
N GLY A 901 30.04 21.47 9.70
CA GLY A 901 29.84 20.24 10.47
C GLY A 901 30.49 20.30 11.85
N HIS A 902 29.77 19.81 12.85
CA HIS A 902 30.29 19.57 14.20
C HIS A 902 30.59 18.10 14.45
N GLY A 903 30.13 17.23 13.55
CA GLY A 903 30.39 15.81 13.50
C GLY A 903 29.94 15.28 12.15
N ILE A 904 30.55 14.19 11.69
CA ILE A 904 30.30 13.60 10.38
C ILE A 904 29.91 12.13 10.56
N VAL A 905 28.74 11.77 10.07
CA VAL A 905 28.29 10.39 9.95
C VAL A 905 28.39 9.98 8.49
N VAL A 906 29.04 8.86 8.21
CA VAL A 906 29.20 8.32 6.86
C VAL A 906 28.54 6.96 6.79
N PHE A 907 27.54 6.84 5.92
CA PHE A 907 26.84 5.61 5.56
C PHE A 907 27.52 4.93 4.36
N PRO A 908 27.18 3.67 4.04
CA PRO A 908 27.62 3.04 2.81
C PRO A 908 27.23 3.85 1.57
N GLY A 909 28.09 3.83 0.54
CA GLY A 909 27.89 4.59 -0.68
C GLY A 909 28.87 4.20 -1.78
N GLY A 910 28.75 4.87 -2.93
CA GLY A 910 29.60 4.63 -4.11
C GLY A 910 30.80 5.58 -4.19
N ALA A 911 31.18 5.92 -5.43
CA ALA A 911 32.34 6.76 -5.72
C ALA A 911 32.29 8.15 -5.05
N GLY A 912 31.12 8.80 -5.00
CA GLY A 912 30.97 10.12 -4.36
C GLY A 912 31.22 10.09 -2.85
N THR A 913 30.72 9.07 -2.16
CA THR A 913 30.99 8.90 -0.72
C THR A 913 32.47 8.60 -0.47
N ALA A 914 33.13 7.84 -1.35
CA ALA A 914 34.57 7.61 -1.26
C ALA A 914 35.37 8.90 -1.47
N GLU A 915 34.98 9.76 -2.42
CA GLU A 915 35.56 11.10 -2.62
C GLU A 915 35.46 11.95 -1.35
N GLU A 916 34.28 12.00 -0.72
CA GLU A 916 34.04 12.74 0.52
C GLU A 916 34.91 12.23 1.69
N ILE A 917 35.03 10.90 1.84
CA ILE A 917 35.91 10.28 2.84
C ILE A 917 37.38 10.66 2.60
N LEU A 918 37.87 10.57 1.37
CA LEU A 918 39.27 10.87 1.04
C LEU A 918 39.59 12.35 1.23
N TYR A 919 38.66 13.23 0.88
CA TYR A 919 38.76 14.67 1.17
C TYR A 919 38.91 14.91 2.68
N LEU A 920 38.04 14.28 3.48
CA LEU A 920 38.06 14.39 4.94
C LEU A 920 39.36 13.84 5.55
N MET A 921 39.85 12.69 5.08
CA MET A 921 41.11 12.11 5.55
C MET A 921 42.30 13.01 5.24
N GLY A 922 42.36 13.59 4.04
CA GLY A 922 43.41 14.56 3.68
C GLY A 922 43.48 15.74 4.66
N ILE A 923 42.33 16.22 5.14
CA ILE A 923 42.25 17.29 6.14
C ILE A 923 42.60 16.79 7.55
N LEU A 924 42.04 15.66 7.99
CA LEU A 924 42.25 15.16 9.36
C LEU A 924 43.66 14.62 9.62
N LEU A 925 44.38 14.26 8.56
CA LEU A 925 45.76 13.78 8.62
C LEU A 925 46.78 14.93 8.52
N ASP A 926 46.35 16.14 8.13
CA ASP A 926 47.22 17.32 8.14
C ASP A 926 47.70 17.62 9.58
N PRO A 927 49.02 17.70 9.83
CA PRO A 927 49.57 18.00 11.14
C PRO A 927 49.07 19.30 11.77
N SER A 928 48.71 20.31 10.95
CA SER A 928 48.15 21.58 11.42
C SER A 928 46.77 21.42 12.06
N ASN A 929 46.08 20.30 11.82
CA ASN A 929 44.76 20.00 12.36
C ASN A 929 44.77 19.04 13.56
N ALA A 930 45.95 18.63 14.05
CA ALA A 930 46.06 17.60 15.09
C ALA A 930 45.31 17.92 16.40
N ASP A 931 45.19 19.20 16.75
CA ASP A 931 44.50 19.67 17.96
C ASP A 931 42.99 19.93 17.76
N LEU A 932 42.49 19.85 16.52
CA LEU A 932 41.09 20.11 16.20
C LEU A 932 40.22 18.88 16.48
N GLN A 933 39.00 19.15 16.96
CA GLN A 933 38.03 18.11 17.28
C GLN A 933 36.94 18.10 16.20
N LEU A 934 36.95 17.07 15.35
CA LEU A 934 35.89 16.80 14.39
C LEU A 934 35.56 15.30 14.44
N PRO A 935 34.52 14.87 15.18
CA PRO A 935 34.19 13.47 15.33
C PRO A 935 33.61 12.88 14.05
N VAL A 936 34.09 11.69 13.68
CA VAL A 936 33.67 10.97 12.47
C VAL A 936 33.19 9.56 12.86
N VAL A 937 32.01 9.18 12.38
CA VAL A 937 31.46 7.83 12.56
C VAL A 937 31.12 7.23 11.20
N PHE A 938 31.66 6.05 10.94
CA PHE A 938 31.25 5.18 9.85
C PHE A 938 30.22 4.20 10.39
N THR A 939 29.06 4.10 9.74
CA THR A 939 27.95 3.32 10.30
C THR A 939 27.00 2.80 9.23
N GLY A 940 26.41 1.64 9.49
CA GLY A 940 25.41 1.02 8.63
C GLY A 940 24.79 -0.20 9.33
N PRO A 941 23.84 -0.87 8.68
CA PRO A 941 23.24 -2.11 9.19
C PRO A 941 24.28 -3.23 9.25
N ASP A 942 23.95 -4.35 9.90
CA ASP A 942 24.87 -5.48 10.07
C ASP A 942 25.47 -6.01 8.75
N GLU A 943 24.67 -6.01 7.68
CA GLU A 943 25.08 -6.38 6.31
C GLU A 943 26.20 -5.49 5.74
N SER A 944 26.36 -4.26 6.24
CA SER A 944 27.39 -3.32 5.77
C SER A 944 28.75 -3.53 6.47
N ALA A 945 28.88 -4.52 7.35
CA ALA A 945 30.14 -4.81 8.04
C ALA A 945 31.30 -5.05 7.07
N ASP A 946 31.09 -5.85 6.04
CA ASP A 946 32.11 -6.17 5.04
C ASP A 946 32.47 -4.94 4.17
N TYR A 947 31.48 -4.10 3.85
CA TYR A 947 31.71 -2.82 3.15
C TYR A 947 32.66 -1.93 3.96
N PHE A 948 32.39 -1.73 5.26
CA PHE A 948 33.25 -0.88 6.09
C PHE A 948 34.59 -1.52 6.41
N ALA A 949 34.68 -2.86 6.48
CA ALA A 949 35.94 -3.57 6.58
C ALA A 949 36.81 -3.36 5.33
N ALA A 950 36.21 -3.42 4.13
CA ALA A 950 36.91 -3.14 2.87
C ALA A 950 37.36 -1.66 2.79
N MET A 951 36.51 -0.72 3.19
CA MET A 951 36.85 0.70 3.25
C MET A 951 37.98 0.99 4.26
N ASP A 952 37.92 0.44 5.47
CA ASP A 952 38.99 0.57 6.48
C ASP A 952 40.32 0.02 5.95
N LYS A 953 40.28 -1.15 5.31
CA LYS A 953 41.46 -1.76 4.67
C LYS A 953 42.03 -0.87 3.56
N PHE A 954 41.17 -0.27 2.73
CA PHE A 954 41.58 0.66 1.67
C PHE A 954 42.24 1.92 2.24
N LEU A 955 41.65 2.53 3.27
CA LEU A 955 42.23 3.72 3.92
C LEU A 955 43.56 3.41 4.60
N ARG A 956 43.70 2.25 5.26
CA ARG A 956 44.98 1.81 5.85
C ARG A 956 46.04 1.50 4.79
N LEU A 957 45.64 1.01 3.63
CA LEU A 957 46.58 0.81 2.51
C LEU A 957 47.13 2.15 2.00
N LEU A 958 46.30 3.18 1.94
CA LEU A 958 46.69 4.52 1.47
C LEU A 958 47.51 5.29 2.51
N PHE A 959 47.11 5.25 3.77
CA PHE A 959 47.57 6.18 4.79
C PHE A 959 48.28 5.51 5.98
N GLY A 960 48.41 4.18 5.97
CA GLY A 960 49.02 3.41 7.04
C GLY A 960 48.27 3.56 8.37
N ASP A 961 49.00 3.51 9.49
CA ASP A 961 48.44 3.64 10.84
C ASP A 961 48.00 5.08 11.18
N ALA A 962 48.25 6.06 10.30
CA ALA A 962 47.90 7.46 10.56
C ALA A 962 46.38 7.70 10.67
N VAL A 963 45.56 6.81 10.10
CA VAL A 963 44.09 6.87 10.20
C VAL A 963 43.55 6.36 11.53
N GLU A 964 44.38 5.74 12.36
CA GLU A 964 43.95 5.22 13.67
C GLU A 964 43.41 6.35 14.55
N GLY A 965 42.19 6.16 15.06
CA GLY A 965 41.50 7.13 15.91
C GLY A 965 40.90 8.35 15.18
N LYS A 966 41.00 8.43 13.84
CA LYS A 966 40.40 9.51 13.04
C LYS A 966 38.90 9.32 12.78
N TYR A 967 38.44 8.06 12.78
CA TYR A 967 37.02 7.71 12.70
C TYR A 967 36.70 6.53 13.62
N LYS A 968 35.42 6.34 13.91
CA LYS A 968 34.89 5.18 14.63
C LYS A 968 33.90 4.43 13.76
N ILE A 969 34.02 3.10 13.69
CA ILE A 969 33.04 2.25 13.00
C ILE A 969 32.01 1.75 14.03
N ILE A 970 30.72 1.94 13.76
CA ILE A 970 29.59 1.45 14.58
C ILE A 970 28.60 0.75 13.65
N ILE A 971 28.48 -0.57 13.75
CA ILE A 971 27.60 -1.39 12.90
C ILE A 971 26.36 -1.79 13.71
N GLY A 972 25.19 -1.78 13.09
CA GLY A 972 23.93 -2.30 13.65
C GLY A 972 23.29 -1.45 14.76
N ASP A 973 24.02 -0.48 15.33
CA ASP A 973 23.56 0.26 16.52
C ASP A 973 23.37 1.76 16.26
N SER A 974 22.20 2.12 15.73
CA SER A 974 21.85 3.51 15.44
C SER A 974 21.74 4.39 16.69
N GLU A 975 21.41 3.79 17.85
CA GLU A 975 21.32 4.55 19.09
C GLU A 975 22.72 4.96 19.56
N ALA A 976 23.68 4.04 19.54
CA ALA A 976 25.06 4.32 19.91
C ALA A 976 25.69 5.39 19.03
N VAL A 977 25.36 5.45 17.73
CA VAL A 977 25.76 6.55 16.84
C VAL A 977 25.24 7.88 17.38
N GLY A 978 23.94 7.96 17.70
CA GLY A 978 23.34 9.17 18.27
C GLY A 978 23.94 9.58 19.61
N GLN A 979 24.18 8.61 20.51
CA GLN A 979 24.81 8.84 21.81
C GLN A 979 26.24 9.37 21.66
N TYR A 980 27.03 8.72 20.80
CA TYR A 980 28.40 9.12 20.51
C TYR A 980 28.46 10.54 19.93
N MET A 981 27.67 10.84 18.90
CA MET A 981 27.68 12.16 18.27
C MET A 981 27.28 13.27 19.24
N SER A 982 26.22 13.06 20.03
CA SER A 982 25.81 14.03 21.05
C SER A 982 26.88 14.26 22.13
N HIS A 983 27.62 13.21 22.52
CA HIS A 983 28.73 13.37 23.44
C HIS A 983 29.92 14.09 22.80
N ALA A 984 30.33 13.67 21.61
CA ALA A 984 31.48 14.22 20.91
C ALA A 984 31.29 15.69 20.53
N ILE A 985 30.10 16.09 20.08
CA ILE A 985 29.77 17.49 19.75
C ILE A 985 29.85 18.41 20.99
N ARG A 986 29.58 17.90 22.20
CA ARG A 986 29.84 18.65 23.44
C ARG A 986 31.34 18.91 23.67
N ASN A 987 32.21 18.03 23.18
CA ASN A 987 33.66 18.24 23.20
C ASN A 987 34.07 19.29 22.16
N VAL A 988 33.49 19.24 20.96
CA VAL A 988 33.69 20.28 19.93
C VAL A 988 33.31 21.66 20.46
N HIS A 989 32.17 21.77 21.14
CA HIS A 989 31.76 23.02 21.78
C HIS A 989 32.79 23.54 22.80
N ARG A 990 33.32 22.66 23.66
CA ARG A 990 34.36 23.02 24.63
C ARG A 990 35.67 23.41 23.95
N ALA A 991 36.07 22.70 22.90
CA ALA A 991 37.28 22.95 22.13
C ALA A 991 37.22 24.32 21.44
N ARG A 992 36.16 24.60 20.67
CA ARG A 992 35.98 25.90 19.99
C ARG A 992 35.90 27.06 20.98
N ARG A 993 35.25 26.86 22.13
CA ARG A 993 35.24 27.87 23.21
C ARG A 993 36.64 28.14 23.78
N LYS A 994 37.49 27.12 23.88
CA LYS A 994 38.86 27.24 24.41
C LYS A 994 39.80 27.92 23.40
N SER A 995 39.67 27.60 22.12
CA SER A 995 40.50 28.16 21.05
C SER A 995 40.04 29.54 20.57
N GLY A 996 38.80 29.94 20.88
CA GLY A 996 38.21 31.18 20.38
C GLY A 996 37.65 31.07 18.96
N ASP A 997 37.49 29.85 18.44
CA ASP A 997 36.89 29.60 17.11
C ASP A 997 35.36 29.75 17.16
N ALA A 998 34.74 30.02 16.02
CA ALA A 998 33.31 30.23 15.91
C ALA A 998 32.52 28.91 15.97
N TYR A 999 31.31 28.94 16.56
CA TYR A 999 30.44 27.75 16.57
C TYR A 999 29.80 27.51 15.21
N TYR A 1000 29.46 28.54 14.45
CA TYR A 1000 28.75 28.38 13.18
C TYR A 1000 29.67 28.07 11.99
N PHE A 1001 30.99 28.22 12.13
CA PHE A 1001 31.97 28.00 11.07
C PHE A 1001 33.35 27.73 11.67
N SER A 1002 34.02 26.65 11.28
CA SER A 1002 35.34 26.30 11.82
C SER A 1002 36.46 27.05 11.08
N TRP A 1003 36.88 28.21 11.57
CA TRP A 1003 37.92 29.01 10.92
C TRP A 1003 39.32 28.44 11.11
N LEU A 1004 39.57 27.80 12.27
CA LEU A 1004 40.90 27.28 12.58
C LEU A 1004 41.24 25.98 11.84
N LEU A 1005 40.28 25.38 11.12
CA LEU A 1005 40.52 24.22 10.28
C LEU A 1005 41.43 24.60 9.10
N ASN A 1006 42.61 23.99 9.02
CA ASN A 1006 43.50 24.15 7.87
C ASN A 1006 43.01 23.26 6.73
N ILE A 1007 42.73 23.84 5.57
CA ILE A 1007 42.41 23.10 4.34
C ILE A 1007 43.49 23.47 3.31
N PRO A 1008 44.37 22.53 2.91
CA PRO A 1008 45.42 22.83 1.94
C PRO A 1008 44.86 23.30 0.60
N SER A 1009 45.57 24.21 -0.10
CA SER A 1009 45.16 24.75 -1.42
C SER A 1009 44.78 23.66 -2.42
N ALA A 1010 45.53 22.55 -2.44
CA ALA A 1010 45.28 21.43 -3.35
C ALA A 1010 43.93 20.71 -3.12
N HIS A 1011 43.32 20.86 -1.95
CA HIS A 1011 41.96 20.41 -1.67
C HIS A 1011 40.88 21.42 -2.12
N GLN A 1012 41.22 22.70 -2.26
CA GLN A 1012 40.31 23.78 -2.63
C GLN A 1012 40.30 24.09 -4.14
N GLU A 1013 41.39 23.73 -4.84
CA GLU A 1013 41.54 23.92 -6.27
C GLU A 1013 40.59 22.99 -7.07
N PRO A 1014 39.75 23.56 -7.95
CA PRO A 1014 38.88 22.78 -8.83
C PRO A 1014 39.67 21.80 -9.70
N PHE A 1015 39.13 20.59 -9.85
CA PHE A 1015 39.69 19.58 -10.75
C PHE A 1015 38.93 19.49 -12.07
N ASP A 1016 39.52 20.00 -13.14
CA ASP A 1016 38.96 19.87 -14.50
C ASP A 1016 39.15 18.44 -15.03
N VAL A 1017 38.06 17.67 -15.08
CA VAL A 1017 38.06 16.26 -15.49
C VAL A 1017 38.08 16.13 -17.02
N THR A 1018 39.16 15.57 -17.54
CA THR A 1018 39.38 15.21 -18.95
C THR A 1018 40.17 13.90 -19.03
N HIS A 1019 40.16 13.20 -20.16
CA HIS A 1019 41.01 12.00 -20.31
C HIS A 1019 42.50 12.28 -20.06
N GLU A 1020 42.97 13.48 -20.42
CA GLU A 1020 44.37 13.90 -20.21
C GLU A 1020 44.67 14.15 -18.73
N SER A 1021 43.80 14.90 -18.03
CA SER A 1021 44.00 15.20 -16.60
C SER A 1021 43.85 13.97 -15.72
N VAL A 1022 42.94 13.04 -16.07
CA VAL A 1022 42.76 11.78 -15.34
C VAL A 1022 43.95 10.84 -15.54
N ALA A 1023 44.48 10.72 -16.77
CA ALA A 1023 45.66 9.91 -17.05
C ALA A 1023 46.95 10.48 -16.43
N ALA A 1024 46.96 11.77 -16.06
CA ALA A 1024 48.08 12.46 -15.44
C ALA A 1024 48.10 12.37 -13.89
N LEU A 1025 47.07 11.79 -13.27
CA LEU A 1025 47.00 11.62 -11.82
C LEU A 1025 48.17 10.77 -11.31
N ASN A 1026 48.83 11.23 -10.25
CA ASN A 1026 49.96 10.51 -9.65
C ASN A 1026 49.45 9.52 -8.59
N LEU A 1027 48.88 8.39 -9.01
CA LEU A 1027 48.35 7.36 -8.11
C LEU A 1027 49.44 6.36 -7.69
N VAL A 1028 50.49 6.85 -7.04
CA VAL A 1028 51.61 6.05 -6.51
C VAL A 1028 51.72 6.24 -5.00
N ARG A 1029 51.81 5.15 -4.22
CA ARG A 1029 51.87 5.22 -2.75
C ARG A 1029 53.18 5.80 -2.19
N ASP A 1030 54.28 5.78 -2.96
CA ASP A 1030 55.56 6.38 -2.59
C ASP A 1030 55.56 7.91 -2.78
N GLN A 1031 54.66 8.59 -2.06
CA GLN A 1031 54.60 10.04 -1.98
C GLN A 1031 54.00 10.47 -0.62
N PRO A 1032 54.12 11.75 -0.23
CA PRO A 1032 53.50 12.23 1.01
C PRO A 1032 51.99 11.97 1.05
N ILE A 1033 51.48 11.56 2.21
CA ILE A 1033 50.08 11.16 2.45
C ILE A 1033 49.10 12.25 2.00
N GLU A 1034 49.41 13.50 2.31
CA GLU A 1034 48.62 14.67 1.94
C GLU A 1034 48.49 14.85 0.42
N LYS A 1035 49.54 14.50 -0.34
CA LYS A 1035 49.49 14.55 -1.81
C LYS A 1035 48.72 13.37 -2.39
N LEU A 1036 48.95 12.18 -1.85
CA LEU A 1036 48.24 10.98 -2.26
C LEU A 1036 46.72 11.13 -2.03
N ALA A 1037 46.31 11.69 -0.89
CA ALA A 1037 44.90 11.94 -0.58
C ALA A 1037 44.23 12.82 -1.65
N VAL A 1038 44.90 13.88 -2.11
CA VAL A 1038 44.38 14.75 -3.17
C VAL A 1038 44.24 14.01 -4.50
N GLU A 1039 45.25 13.25 -4.91
CA GLU A 1039 45.25 12.54 -6.20
C GLU A 1039 44.19 11.44 -6.23
N VAL A 1040 44.06 10.66 -5.16
CA VAL A 1040 43.02 9.61 -5.08
C VAL A 1040 41.63 10.25 -5.00
N ARG A 1041 41.45 11.36 -4.26
CA ARG A 1041 40.20 12.13 -4.26
C ARG A 1041 39.81 12.57 -5.68
N ARG A 1042 40.75 13.12 -6.44
CA ARG A 1042 40.54 13.52 -7.85
C ARG A 1042 40.15 12.34 -8.74
N ALA A 1043 40.73 11.16 -8.51
CA ALA A 1043 40.34 9.94 -9.23
C ALA A 1043 38.86 9.58 -9.01
N PHE A 1044 38.37 9.60 -7.77
CA PHE A 1044 36.95 9.36 -7.49
C PHE A 1044 36.05 10.48 -8.04
N SER A 1045 36.50 11.74 -7.98
CA SER A 1045 35.80 12.88 -8.59
C SER A 1045 35.62 12.71 -10.11
N ALA A 1046 36.61 12.14 -10.79
CA ALA A 1046 36.52 11.81 -12.21
C ALA A 1046 35.48 10.72 -12.49
N ILE A 1047 35.39 9.70 -11.63
CA ILE A 1047 34.39 8.63 -11.74
C ILE A 1047 32.98 9.19 -11.54
N VAL A 1048 32.77 10.02 -10.51
CA VAL A 1048 31.50 10.72 -10.29
C VAL A 1048 31.14 11.56 -11.52
N THR A 1049 32.11 12.33 -12.03
CA THR A 1049 31.91 13.17 -13.22
C THR A 1049 31.51 12.34 -14.44
N GLY A 1050 32.19 11.21 -14.69
CA GLY A 1050 31.89 10.31 -15.81
C GLY A 1050 30.56 9.56 -15.70
N ASN A 1051 30.06 9.33 -14.47
CA ASN A 1051 28.81 8.60 -14.25
C ASN A 1051 27.58 9.50 -14.30
N VAL A 1052 27.61 10.69 -13.69
CA VAL A 1052 26.39 11.47 -13.43
C VAL A 1052 26.40 12.91 -13.93
N LYS A 1053 27.58 13.49 -14.27
CA LYS A 1053 27.65 14.86 -14.79
C LYS A 1053 27.56 14.87 -16.31
N GLU A 1054 26.71 15.75 -16.86
CA GLU A 1054 26.46 15.87 -18.31
C GLU A 1054 27.76 15.93 -19.13
N GLN A 1055 28.70 16.80 -18.76
CA GLN A 1055 29.98 16.97 -19.45
C GLN A 1055 30.82 15.68 -19.43
N GLY A 1056 30.85 14.98 -18.30
CA GLY A 1056 31.59 13.72 -18.15
C GLY A 1056 30.97 12.60 -18.97
N ILE A 1057 29.65 12.42 -18.91
CA ILE A 1057 28.92 11.43 -19.72
C ILE A 1057 29.22 11.62 -21.21
N ARG A 1058 29.18 12.87 -21.70
CA ARG A 1058 29.54 13.20 -23.10
C ARG A 1058 30.99 12.89 -23.44
N LEU A 1059 31.93 13.09 -22.51
CA LEU A 1059 33.35 12.71 -22.70
C LEU A 1059 33.50 11.19 -22.84
N ILE A 1060 32.80 10.41 -22.00
CA ILE A 1060 32.84 8.94 -22.04
C ILE A 1060 32.23 8.42 -23.35
N GLN A 1061 31.09 8.96 -23.78
CA GLN A 1061 30.46 8.60 -25.06
C GLN A 1061 31.38 8.89 -26.26
N LYS A 1062 32.15 9.98 -26.21
CA LYS A 1062 33.01 10.42 -27.32
C LYS A 1062 34.37 9.71 -27.36
N HIS A 1063 34.97 9.46 -26.21
CA HIS A 1063 36.37 9.03 -26.10
C HIS A 1063 36.57 7.68 -25.40
N GLY A 1064 35.51 7.06 -24.89
CA GLY A 1064 35.56 5.83 -24.10
C GLY A 1064 35.86 6.09 -22.61
N PRO A 1065 36.03 5.04 -21.79
CA PRO A 1065 36.25 5.16 -20.36
C PRO A 1065 37.55 5.90 -20.01
N PHE A 1066 37.58 6.58 -18.86
CA PHE A 1066 38.80 7.15 -18.29
C PHE A 1066 39.82 6.06 -17.94
N GLU A 1067 41.11 6.38 -18.05
CA GLU A 1067 42.19 5.44 -17.71
C GLU A 1067 42.92 5.90 -16.44
N LEU A 1068 42.67 5.21 -15.33
CA LEU A 1068 43.35 5.43 -14.06
C LEU A 1068 44.61 4.58 -14.02
N ARG A 1069 45.77 5.22 -13.84
CA ARG A 1069 47.08 4.55 -13.80
C ARG A 1069 47.67 4.60 -12.40
N ALA A 1070 47.86 3.45 -11.76
CA ALA A 1070 48.34 3.35 -10.38
C ALA A 1070 49.49 2.35 -10.21
N ASP A 1071 50.20 2.38 -9.06
CA ASP A 1071 51.11 1.28 -8.70
C ASP A 1071 50.36 -0.04 -8.51
N SER A 1072 51.06 -1.17 -8.55
CA SER A 1072 50.43 -2.50 -8.61
C SER A 1072 49.47 -2.79 -7.46
N GLU A 1073 49.85 -2.42 -6.22
CA GLU A 1073 48.98 -2.68 -5.07
C GLU A 1073 47.79 -1.73 -5.03
N LEU A 1074 47.98 -0.47 -5.43
CA LEU A 1074 46.87 0.49 -5.49
C LEU A 1074 45.91 0.18 -6.66
N THR A 1075 46.42 -0.38 -7.76
CA THR A 1075 45.62 -0.88 -8.89
C THR A 1075 44.64 -1.94 -8.42
N ASP A 1076 45.14 -2.98 -7.74
CA ASP A 1076 44.29 -4.08 -7.25
C ASP A 1076 43.27 -3.60 -6.23
N ALA A 1077 43.66 -2.66 -5.35
CA ALA A 1077 42.79 -2.12 -4.32
C ALA A 1077 41.67 -1.23 -4.89
N LEU A 1078 41.99 -0.34 -5.84
CA LEU A 1078 41.00 0.48 -6.53
C LEU A 1078 40.03 -0.38 -7.34
N ASP A 1079 40.55 -1.34 -8.11
CA ASP A 1079 39.72 -2.23 -8.92
C ASP A 1079 38.77 -3.07 -8.04
N THR A 1080 39.27 -3.62 -6.93
CA THR A 1080 38.44 -4.39 -5.98
C THR A 1080 37.34 -3.53 -5.36
N LEU A 1081 37.68 -2.32 -4.88
CA LEU A 1081 36.71 -1.44 -4.23
C LEU A 1081 35.63 -0.97 -5.21
N LEU A 1082 36.03 -0.57 -6.42
CA LEU A 1082 35.12 -0.06 -7.44
C LEU A 1082 34.21 -1.15 -8.02
N LYS A 1083 34.72 -2.38 -8.20
CA LYS A 1083 33.89 -3.55 -8.54
C LYS A 1083 32.88 -3.86 -7.46
N SER A 1084 33.31 -3.85 -6.20
CA SER A 1084 32.39 -4.03 -5.06
C SER A 1084 31.27 -2.97 -5.05
N PHE A 1085 31.56 -1.71 -5.40
CA PHE A 1085 30.52 -0.69 -5.54
C PHE A 1085 29.55 -1.00 -6.68
N ALA A 1086 30.04 -1.47 -7.83
CA ALA A 1086 29.20 -1.83 -8.97
C ALA A 1086 28.32 -3.07 -8.66
N GLU A 1087 28.90 -4.13 -8.08
CA GLU A 1087 28.20 -5.36 -7.70
C GLU A 1087 27.10 -5.12 -6.66
N GLN A 1088 27.32 -4.16 -5.75
CA GLN A 1088 26.35 -3.74 -4.75
C GLN A 1088 25.35 -2.69 -5.25
N GLY A 1089 25.35 -2.37 -6.56
CA GLY A 1089 24.41 -1.42 -7.16
C GLY A 1089 24.59 0.04 -6.74
N ARG A 1090 25.80 0.44 -6.30
CA ARG A 1090 26.07 1.77 -5.71
C ARG A 1090 26.50 2.84 -6.72
N MET A 1091 26.63 2.46 -7.99
CA MET A 1091 27.13 3.34 -9.06
C MET A 1091 26.01 3.97 -9.91
N ARG A 1092 24.78 3.45 -9.81
CA ARG A 1092 23.61 3.88 -10.58
C ARG A 1092 22.31 3.57 -9.84
N LEU A 1093 21.24 4.33 -10.06
CA LEU A 1093 19.90 4.09 -9.50
C LEU A 1093 19.16 2.94 -10.19
N ILE A 1094 19.10 2.93 -11.53
CA ILE A 1094 18.30 1.98 -12.32
C ILE A 1094 19.10 1.49 -13.55
N GLY A 1095 19.01 0.18 -13.82
CA GLY A 1095 19.57 -0.47 -15.03
C GLY A 1095 21.01 -0.98 -14.88
N GLU A 1096 21.54 -1.59 -15.94
CA GLU A 1096 22.92 -2.10 -15.96
C GLU A 1096 23.95 -0.94 -15.90
N TYR A 1097 25.00 -1.13 -15.10
CA TYR A 1097 26.11 -0.17 -14.98
C TYR A 1097 27.25 -0.54 -15.93
N THR A 1098 27.58 0.37 -16.84
CA THR A 1098 28.82 0.29 -17.63
C THR A 1098 29.88 1.21 -17.00
N PRO A 1099 31.03 0.69 -16.55
CA PRO A 1099 32.07 1.50 -15.93
C PRO A 1099 32.57 2.63 -16.84
N CYS A 1100 32.59 3.86 -16.32
CA CYS A 1100 33.17 5.02 -17.00
C CYS A 1100 34.71 5.08 -16.88
N TYR A 1101 35.34 4.05 -16.31
CA TYR A 1101 36.76 4.00 -16.00
C TYR A 1101 37.35 2.62 -16.30
N THR A 1102 38.67 2.58 -16.42
CA THR A 1102 39.51 1.38 -16.40
C THR A 1102 40.70 1.63 -15.48
N VAL A 1103 41.07 0.66 -14.65
CA VAL A 1103 42.24 0.76 -13.77
C VAL A 1103 43.38 -0.05 -14.39
N LYS A 1104 44.55 0.57 -14.57
CA LYS A 1104 45.73 -0.06 -15.16
C LYS A 1104 46.97 0.16 -14.28
N ALA A 1105 47.84 -0.83 -14.23
CA ALA A 1105 49.15 -0.69 -13.60
C ALA A 1105 50.04 0.27 -14.40
N LEU A 1106 50.82 1.10 -13.70
CA LEU A 1106 51.91 1.88 -14.29
C LEU A 1106 52.98 0.94 -14.83
N ASN A 1107 53.32 1.09 -16.12
CA ASN A 1107 54.40 0.36 -16.78
C ASN A 1107 55.78 0.87 -16.38
#